data_AF-A0A0P7ARL0-F1
#
_entry.id   AF-A0A0P7ARL0-F1
#
_cell.length_a   1.000
_cell.length_b   1.000
_cell.length_c   1.000
_cell.angle_alpha   90.00
_cell.angle_beta   90.00
_cell.angle_gamma   90.00
#
_symmetry.space_group_name_H-M   'P 1'
#
loop_
_entity.id
_entity.type
_entity.pdbx_description
1 polymer ?
#
loop_
_entity_poly.entity_id
_entity_poly.type
_entity_poly.pdbx_seq_one_letter_code
_entity_poly.pdbx_strand_id
1 'polypeptide(L)'
;MSKPKNEYINREISWLHFNDRVLQESADKRVPLIERLRFLGIFSNNLDEFFKVRYATVKRIVDAGRSGKSVLGGEVAKDLLEEITKNVIQLQAKSGKILTEIEEELEKENIFLINETEVSESQTEFVSDYFYKQVNPQLITIILNNLAKFPKLKDTAAYLAVRMVLKGEDKFGITEKGIQYALIEIPKKLKRFVVLPPEDGKNYIMMVDDVIRFCMDRIFSMFEYAEISSHMIKITRDAELDMDNDLSKSFIEKISSSVDNRKHSDPVRFVYDKSIKMDTLRFLKDKMGIEETDSVIPGGRYHNRRDYMGFPSLGRDDLQYDKITALPVKDFNLNGSILEQIAQRDYMIYTPYQTFSYVINFLKEAALDPKVRKIKLTVYRLANNSQVAAALINAAKNGKEVTVQIELQARFDEQANIKYANQFQEEGIKLIFGIPGLKVHTKVCFVEREEDQGLKRYGFISTGNFNESTAKIYTDYTLFTAHAEILKDVNRVFDFFEVPYQITKYKHLIVSPHYTKTVFTKLIDTEIANAKNGLPAYIKIKMNSFTSYKMVDKLYEASRAGVKIQMIIRGICCLVPGVPGMSENIEAISVVDKFLEHPRVFIFGNNDNPKVYISSADWMTRNIDYRVEVGCPIYDEGIKQEVLDGFSISWRDNVKGRVFSDKHDNAYKLDNLPKLRSQFALYDYYKEKLEG
;
A
#
# COMPACT_ATOMS: atom_id res chain seq x y z
N MET A 1 24.64 31.98 -18.88
CA MET A 1 24.06 31.85 -17.53
C MET A 1 24.10 30.38 -17.14
N SER A 2 24.68 30.02 -15.99
CA SER A 2 24.64 28.64 -15.49
C SER A 2 23.20 28.23 -15.22
N LYS A 3 22.83 26.97 -15.52
CA LYS A 3 21.50 26.46 -15.14
C LYS A 3 21.31 26.62 -13.62
N PRO A 4 20.12 27.05 -13.15
CA PRO A 4 19.84 27.12 -11.72
C PRO A 4 19.98 25.73 -11.10
N LYS A 5 20.62 25.65 -9.94
CA LYS A 5 20.81 24.40 -9.19
C LYS A 5 19.51 24.09 -8.45
N ASN A 6 18.84 23.00 -8.82
CA ASN A 6 17.63 22.53 -8.13
C ASN A 6 17.99 21.56 -7.01
N GLU A 7 17.16 21.52 -5.97
CA GLU A 7 17.28 20.60 -4.83
C GLU A 7 16.13 19.58 -4.82
N TYR A 8 16.41 18.39 -4.29
CA TYR A 8 15.48 17.28 -4.22
C TYR A 8 15.68 16.51 -2.92
N ILE A 9 14.62 15.84 -2.46
CA ILE A 9 14.74 14.84 -1.39
C ILE A 9 14.80 13.44 -2.01
N ASN A 10 15.71 12.63 -1.49
CA ASN A 10 15.83 11.23 -1.86
C ASN A 10 14.50 10.48 -1.64
N ARG A 11 14.10 9.65 -2.61
CA ARG A 11 12.79 8.98 -2.61
C ARG A 11 12.64 7.96 -1.46
N GLU A 12 13.73 7.32 -1.02
CA GLU A 12 13.73 6.37 0.10
C GLU A 12 13.59 7.10 1.43
N ILE A 13 14.27 8.24 1.60
CA ILE A 13 14.10 9.10 2.79
C ILE A 13 12.69 9.69 2.84
N SER A 14 12.20 10.21 1.72
CA SER A 14 10.83 10.71 1.60
C SER A 14 9.77 9.61 1.87
N TRP A 15 10.06 8.35 1.54
CA TRP A 15 9.22 7.21 1.94
C TRP A 15 9.21 7.00 3.45
N LEU A 16 10.35 7.13 4.14
CA LEU A 16 10.41 7.03 5.60
C LEU A 16 9.61 8.16 6.26
N HIS A 17 9.65 9.38 5.72
CA HIS A 17 8.80 10.48 6.18
C HIS A 17 7.31 10.17 6.01
N PHE A 18 6.92 9.54 4.89
CA PHE A 18 5.55 9.06 4.74
C PHE A 18 5.17 8.04 5.83
N ASN A 19 6.02 7.05 6.10
CA ASN A 19 5.70 6.05 7.11
C ASN A 19 5.72 6.65 8.53
N ASP A 20 6.51 7.70 8.79
CA ASP A 20 6.41 8.46 10.03
C ASP A 20 5.06 9.17 10.17
N ARG A 21 4.45 9.68 9.09
CA ARG A 21 3.06 10.19 9.15
C ARG A 21 2.05 9.10 9.53
N VAL A 22 2.25 7.86 9.07
CA VAL A 22 1.45 6.70 9.54
C VAL A 22 1.67 6.45 11.03
N LEU A 23 2.92 6.57 11.51
CA LEU A 23 3.22 6.44 12.94
C LEU A 23 2.61 7.57 13.77
N GLN A 24 2.53 8.80 13.24
CA GLN A 24 1.83 9.91 13.89
C GLN A 24 0.35 9.61 14.13
N GLU A 25 -0.33 8.87 13.25
CA GLU A 25 -1.72 8.45 13.49
C GLU A 25 -1.85 7.52 14.70
N SER A 26 -0.84 6.70 14.99
CA SER A 26 -0.83 5.89 16.23
C SER A 26 -0.56 6.71 17.50
N ALA A 27 0.08 7.88 17.38
CA ALA A 27 0.32 8.79 18.50
C ALA A 27 -0.83 9.78 18.74
N ASP A 28 -1.64 10.06 17.72
CA ASP A 28 -2.68 11.08 17.75
C ASP A 28 -3.89 10.66 18.59
N LYS A 29 -4.11 11.31 19.74
CA LYS A 29 -5.24 11.04 20.64
C LYS A 29 -6.62 11.30 20.03
N ARG A 30 -6.71 11.96 18.87
CA ARG A 30 -7.96 12.13 18.10
C ARG A 30 -8.33 10.86 17.33
N VAL A 31 -7.42 9.90 17.21
CA VAL A 31 -7.68 8.57 16.65
C VAL A 31 -8.15 7.65 17.78
N PRO A 32 -9.24 6.87 17.59
CA PRO A 32 -9.71 5.92 18.60
C PRO A 32 -8.62 4.91 19.00
N LEU A 33 -8.65 4.47 20.26
CA LEU A 33 -7.54 3.75 20.88
C LEU A 33 -7.16 2.44 20.15
N ILE A 34 -8.15 1.63 19.75
CA ILE A 34 -7.88 0.39 18.99
C ILE A 34 -7.34 0.72 17.59
N GLU A 35 -7.79 1.82 16.99
CA GLU A 35 -7.32 2.25 15.67
C GLU A 35 -5.86 2.73 15.73
N ARG A 36 -5.43 3.32 16.85
CA ARG A 36 -4.01 3.67 17.07
C ARG A 36 -3.11 2.43 17.09
N LEU A 37 -3.54 1.33 17.73
CA LEU A 37 -2.83 0.04 17.62
C LEU A 37 -2.80 -0.47 16.18
N ARG A 38 -3.92 -0.39 15.46
CA ARG A 38 -3.97 -0.81 14.04
C ARG A 38 -3.03 0.01 13.17
N PHE A 39 -2.93 1.33 13.37
CA PHE A 39 -1.97 2.19 12.68
C PHE A 39 -0.51 1.82 13.01
N LEU A 40 -0.20 1.47 14.26
CA LEU A 40 1.11 0.95 14.63
C LEU A 40 1.43 -0.35 13.87
N GLY A 41 0.41 -1.20 13.67
CA GLY A 41 0.49 -2.37 12.81
C GLY A 41 0.75 -2.02 11.34
N ILE A 42 0.02 -1.05 10.79
CA ILE A 42 0.22 -0.56 9.41
C ILE A 42 1.64 -0.01 9.23
N PHE A 43 2.13 0.81 10.16
CA PHE A 43 3.50 1.33 10.17
C PHE A 43 4.53 0.19 10.09
N SER A 44 4.32 -0.86 10.91
CA SER A 44 5.21 -2.01 10.98
C SER A 44 5.16 -2.86 9.70
N ASN A 45 3.98 -3.05 9.13
CA ASN A 45 3.79 -3.76 7.86
C ASN A 45 4.46 -3.02 6.70
N ASN A 46 4.28 -1.70 6.63
CA ASN A 46 4.93 -0.86 5.63
C ASN A 46 6.45 -0.94 5.74
N LEU A 47 6.99 -0.89 6.97
CA LEU A 47 8.43 -0.97 7.21
C LEU A 47 9.00 -2.33 6.80
N ASP A 48 8.28 -3.43 7.04
CA ASP A 48 8.67 -4.74 6.52
C ASP A 48 8.82 -4.74 5.00
N GLU A 49 7.86 -4.17 4.28
CA GLU A 49 7.88 -4.07 2.82
C GLU A 49 8.98 -3.14 2.30
N PHE A 50 9.30 -2.07 3.04
CA PHE A 50 10.45 -1.22 2.73
C PHE A 50 11.76 -2.00 2.77
N PHE A 51 11.97 -2.84 3.78
CA PHE A 51 13.19 -3.63 3.89
C PHE A 51 13.31 -4.68 2.79
N LYS A 52 12.21 -5.38 2.47
CA LYS A 52 12.19 -6.42 1.43
C LYS A 52 12.50 -5.90 0.03
N VAL A 53 12.02 -4.70 -0.30
CA VAL A 53 12.09 -4.17 -1.66
C VAL A 53 13.10 -3.04 -1.77
N ARG A 54 12.90 -1.94 -1.03
CA ARG A 54 13.63 -0.69 -1.22
C ARG A 54 15.04 -0.77 -0.63
N TYR A 55 15.15 -1.15 0.64
CA TYR A 55 16.44 -1.31 1.31
C TYR A 55 17.32 -2.34 0.59
N ALA A 56 16.75 -3.49 0.25
CA ALA A 56 17.43 -4.54 -0.50
C ALA A 56 17.99 -4.03 -1.84
N THR A 57 17.24 -3.19 -2.56
CA THR A 57 17.68 -2.57 -3.81
C THR A 57 18.87 -1.62 -3.59
N VAL A 58 18.80 -0.73 -2.59
CA VAL A 58 19.90 0.18 -2.27
C VAL A 58 21.15 -0.59 -1.87
N LYS A 59 21.00 -1.64 -1.04
CA LYS A 59 22.10 -2.52 -0.62
C LYS A 59 22.78 -3.19 -1.82
N ARG A 60 22.02 -3.76 -2.76
CA ARG A 60 22.59 -4.34 -3.99
C ARG A 60 23.39 -3.31 -4.82
N ILE A 61 22.94 -2.06 -4.87
CA ILE A 61 23.68 -0.98 -5.55
C ILE A 61 25.01 -0.71 -4.84
N VAL A 62 25.03 -0.71 -3.51
CA VAL A 62 26.27 -0.59 -2.72
C VAL A 62 27.22 -1.75 -3.04
N ASP A 63 26.71 -2.97 -3.01
CA ASP A 63 27.49 -4.19 -3.24
C ASP A 63 28.07 -4.27 -4.68
N ALA A 64 27.33 -3.76 -5.67
CA ALA A 64 27.78 -3.69 -7.06
C ALA A 64 28.87 -2.62 -7.33
N GLY A 65 29.13 -1.72 -6.37
CA GLY A 65 30.22 -0.74 -6.42
C GLY A 65 30.00 0.50 -7.31
N ARG A 66 31.08 1.03 -7.89
CA ARG A 66 31.15 2.38 -8.53
C ARG A 66 30.23 2.60 -9.76
N SER A 67 29.60 1.56 -10.29
CA SER A 67 28.69 1.63 -11.44
C SER A 67 27.29 2.20 -11.11
N GLY A 68 26.96 2.47 -9.84
CA GLY A 68 25.61 2.88 -9.39
C GLY A 68 25.36 4.37 -9.08
N LYS A 69 26.38 5.25 -9.12
CA LYS A 69 26.28 6.65 -8.61
C LYS A 69 25.20 7.51 -9.28
N SER A 70 24.87 7.29 -10.56
CA SER A 70 23.95 8.17 -11.30
C SER A 70 22.47 7.91 -11.00
N VAL A 71 22.13 6.79 -10.37
CA VAL A 71 20.73 6.32 -10.31
C VAL A 71 20.03 6.60 -8.97
N LEU A 72 20.79 7.00 -7.95
CA LEU A 72 20.28 7.42 -6.64
C LEU A 72 20.15 8.95 -6.51
N GLY A 73 19.94 9.67 -7.62
CA GLY A 73 19.84 11.14 -7.59
C GLY A 73 21.14 11.88 -7.27
N GLY A 74 22.30 11.20 -7.39
CA GLY A 74 23.62 11.79 -7.15
C GLY A 74 24.23 11.49 -5.79
N GLU A 75 23.52 10.80 -4.91
CA GLU A 75 24.04 10.36 -3.60
C GLU A 75 24.94 9.13 -3.69
N VAL A 76 25.90 9.04 -2.76
CA VAL A 76 26.69 7.82 -2.58
C VAL A 76 25.81 6.80 -1.86
N ALA A 77 25.59 5.65 -2.51
CA ALA A 77 24.68 4.61 -2.03
C ALA A 77 24.94 4.16 -0.58
N LYS A 78 26.21 4.20 -0.15
CA LYS A 78 26.63 3.86 1.22
C LYS A 78 26.10 4.89 2.24
N ASP A 79 26.28 6.18 1.95
CA ASP A 79 25.83 7.27 2.83
C ASP A 79 24.30 7.24 2.97
N LEU A 80 23.58 6.99 1.87
CA LEU A 80 22.13 6.80 1.89
C LEU A 80 21.70 5.60 2.76
N LEU A 81 22.43 4.48 2.71
CA LEU A 81 22.13 3.31 3.53
C LEU A 81 22.32 3.59 5.02
N GLU A 82 23.38 4.33 5.37
CA GLU A 82 23.65 4.79 6.74
C GLU A 82 22.54 5.75 7.21
N GLU A 83 22.12 6.69 6.37
CA GLU A 83 21.02 7.61 6.66
C GLU A 83 19.67 6.88 6.86
N ILE A 84 19.33 5.94 5.97
CA ILE A 84 18.14 5.10 6.09
C ILE A 84 18.17 4.35 7.43
N THR A 85 19.31 3.72 7.76
CA THR A 85 19.46 2.94 9.00
C THR A 85 19.25 3.82 10.23
N LYS A 86 19.85 5.02 10.26
CA LYS A 86 19.69 5.98 11.35
C LYS A 86 18.22 6.39 11.53
N ASN A 87 17.53 6.75 10.44
CA ASN A 87 16.11 7.13 10.47
C ASN A 87 15.23 5.97 10.96
N VAL A 88 15.46 4.74 10.49
CA VAL A 88 14.70 3.57 10.92
C VAL A 88 14.85 3.31 12.42
N ILE A 89 16.07 3.41 12.97
CA ILE A 89 16.30 3.24 14.41
C ILE A 89 15.49 4.26 15.22
N GLN A 90 15.47 5.52 14.79
CA GLN A 90 14.70 6.57 15.45
C GLN A 90 13.18 6.29 15.39
N LEU A 91 12.67 5.89 14.23
CA LEU A 91 11.25 5.56 14.05
C LEU A 91 10.85 4.32 14.88
N GLN A 92 11.71 3.31 14.95
CA GLN A 92 11.46 2.13 15.79
C GLN A 92 11.44 2.49 17.28
N ALA A 93 12.37 3.30 17.76
CA ALA A 93 12.37 3.78 19.14
C ALA A 93 11.10 4.59 19.46
N LYS A 94 10.69 5.50 18.55
CA LYS A 94 9.43 6.25 18.65
C LYS A 94 8.21 5.32 18.70
N SER A 95 8.17 4.30 17.83
CA SER A 95 7.08 3.32 17.81
C SER A 95 6.98 2.48 19.10
N GLY A 96 8.11 2.21 19.75
CA GLY A 96 8.13 1.52 21.04
C GLY A 96 7.50 2.35 22.16
N LYS A 97 7.83 3.65 22.22
CA LYS A 97 7.22 4.58 23.19
C LYS A 97 5.71 4.70 23.00
N ILE A 98 5.27 4.90 21.75
CA ILE A 98 3.85 4.99 21.42
C ILE A 98 3.09 3.72 21.80
N LEU A 99 3.69 2.53 21.59
CA LEU A 99 3.07 1.27 22.00
C LEU A 99 2.84 1.22 23.51
N THR A 100 3.85 1.54 24.31
CA THR A 100 3.72 1.58 25.78
C THR A 100 2.64 2.55 26.22
N GLU A 101 2.56 3.75 25.64
CA GLU A 101 1.49 4.71 25.93
C GLU A 101 0.10 4.18 25.58
N ILE A 102 -0.03 3.42 24.48
CA ILE A 102 -1.30 2.81 24.09
C ILE A 102 -1.68 1.67 25.04
N GLU A 103 -0.72 0.84 25.45
CA GLU A 103 -0.93 -0.23 26.43
C GLU A 103 -1.42 0.34 27.77
N GLU A 104 -0.79 1.39 28.29
CA GLU A 104 -1.23 2.10 29.50
C GLU A 104 -2.64 2.70 29.38
N GLU A 105 -3.04 3.14 28.19
CA GLU A 105 -4.39 3.65 27.94
C GLU A 105 -5.43 2.53 27.82
N LEU A 106 -5.05 1.38 27.27
CA LEU A 106 -5.91 0.19 27.23
C LEU A 106 -6.20 -0.33 28.64
N GLU A 107 -5.21 -0.31 29.53
CA GLU A 107 -5.38 -0.70 30.93
C GLU A 107 -6.42 0.17 31.64
N LYS A 108 -6.42 1.49 31.37
CA LYS A 108 -7.45 2.42 31.90
C LYS A 108 -8.85 2.11 31.38
N GLU A 109 -8.94 1.49 30.19
CA GLU A 109 -10.16 1.00 29.58
C GLU A 109 -10.53 -0.44 29.99
N ASN A 110 -9.86 -0.99 31.02
CA ASN A 110 -9.98 -2.37 31.52
C ASN A 110 -9.65 -3.44 30.47
N ILE A 111 -8.72 -3.15 29.57
CA ILE A 111 -8.20 -4.07 28.55
C ILE A 111 -6.72 -4.29 28.82
N PHE A 112 -6.35 -5.51 29.18
CA PHE A 112 -5.00 -5.87 29.60
C PHE A 112 -4.34 -6.79 28.57
N LEU A 113 -3.16 -6.41 28.08
CA LEU A 113 -2.30 -7.31 27.30
C LEU A 113 -1.34 -7.98 28.27
N ILE A 114 -1.58 -9.26 28.58
CA ILE A 114 -0.81 -10.00 29.58
C ILE A 114 0.14 -11.01 28.94
N ASN A 115 1.20 -11.36 29.67
CA ASN A 115 2.18 -12.39 29.28
C ASN A 115 2.02 -13.69 30.11
N GLU A 116 2.88 -14.67 29.86
CA GLU A 116 2.83 -16.01 30.50
C GLU A 116 2.99 -16.00 32.02
N THR A 117 3.59 -14.96 32.59
CA THR A 117 3.79 -14.83 34.05
C THR A 117 2.63 -14.16 34.78
N GLU A 118 1.65 -13.65 34.02
CA GLU A 118 0.52 -12.85 34.51
C GLU A 118 -0.82 -13.59 34.36
N VAL A 119 -0.79 -14.84 33.89
CA VAL A 119 -1.98 -15.69 33.72
C VAL A 119 -2.51 -16.10 35.10
N SER A 120 -3.80 -15.86 35.36
CA SER A 120 -4.45 -16.26 36.60
C SER A 120 -4.64 -17.79 36.69
N GLU A 121 -4.90 -18.30 37.90
CA GLU A 121 -5.23 -19.71 38.10
C GLU A 121 -6.50 -20.11 37.32
N SER A 122 -7.52 -19.23 37.28
CA SER A 122 -8.76 -19.45 36.53
C SER A 122 -8.59 -19.43 35.01
N GLN A 123 -7.59 -18.70 34.49
CA GLN A 123 -7.29 -18.67 33.05
C GLN A 123 -6.36 -19.81 32.61
N THR A 124 -5.63 -20.42 33.53
CA THR A 124 -4.60 -21.44 33.24
C THR A 124 -5.17 -22.63 32.44
N GLU A 125 -6.35 -23.12 32.80
CA GLU A 125 -7.01 -24.21 32.09
C GLU A 125 -7.34 -23.80 30.64
N PHE A 126 -7.92 -22.60 30.46
CA PHE A 126 -8.25 -22.08 29.13
C PHE A 126 -7.01 -21.94 28.24
N VAL A 127 -5.92 -21.36 28.75
CA VAL A 127 -4.68 -21.16 27.97
C VAL A 127 -4.09 -22.52 27.57
N SER A 128 -4.07 -23.47 28.49
CA SER A 128 -3.61 -24.84 28.23
C SER A 128 -4.46 -25.53 27.16
N ASP A 129 -5.78 -25.48 27.29
CA ASP A 129 -6.73 -26.07 26.35
C ASP A 129 -6.64 -25.45 24.96
N TYR A 130 -6.54 -24.12 24.90
CA TYR A 130 -6.36 -23.39 23.66
C TYR A 130 -5.04 -23.79 22.99
N PHE A 131 -3.96 -23.92 23.76
CA PHE A 131 -2.69 -24.40 23.26
C PHE A 131 -2.83 -25.79 22.63
N TYR A 132 -3.38 -26.77 23.35
CA TYR A 132 -3.50 -28.14 22.83
C TYR A 132 -4.40 -28.28 21.60
N LYS A 133 -5.54 -27.58 21.60
CA LYS A 133 -6.55 -27.73 20.54
C LYS A 133 -6.22 -26.92 19.30
N GLN A 134 -5.66 -25.72 19.47
CA GLN A 134 -5.50 -24.74 18.38
C GLN A 134 -4.05 -24.49 17.99
N VAL A 135 -3.14 -24.39 18.95
CA VAL A 135 -1.74 -23.96 18.70
C VAL A 135 -0.83 -25.15 18.40
N ASN A 136 -0.71 -26.10 19.34
CA ASN A 136 0.21 -27.23 19.29
C ASN A 136 0.11 -28.06 17.99
N PRO A 137 -1.09 -28.39 17.45
CA PRO A 137 -1.20 -29.19 16.22
C PRO A 137 -0.60 -28.51 14.98
N GLN A 138 -0.37 -27.20 15.03
CA GLN A 138 0.15 -26.40 13.92
C GLN A 138 1.62 -25.99 14.12
N LEU A 139 2.19 -26.19 15.33
CA LEU A 139 3.57 -25.78 15.62
C LEU A 139 4.58 -26.69 14.92
N ILE A 140 5.64 -26.07 14.42
CA ILE A 140 6.82 -26.77 13.94
C ILE A 140 7.97 -26.42 14.88
N THR A 141 8.43 -27.42 15.62
CA THR A 141 9.56 -27.30 16.56
C THR A 141 10.78 -28.02 15.98
N ILE A 142 11.90 -27.32 15.90
CA ILE A 142 13.13 -27.79 15.26
C ILE A 142 14.28 -27.76 16.28
N ILE A 143 14.84 -28.91 16.60
CA ILE A 143 16.04 -29.03 17.44
C ILE A 143 17.28 -28.68 16.60
N LEU A 144 18.04 -27.65 16.98
CA LEU A 144 19.07 -27.06 16.10
C LEU A 144 20.44 -27.75 16.21
N ASN A 145 20.81 -28.25 17.38
CA ASN A 145 22.16 -28.78 17.61
C ASN A 145 22.47 -30.04 16.76
N ASN A 146 21.45 -30.85 16.47
CA ASN A 146 21.58 -32.12 15.76
C ASN A 146 21.48 -32.00 14.23
N LEU A 147 21.28 -30.79 13.72
CA LEU A 147 21.08 -30.61 12.29
C LEU A 147 22.42 -30.43 11.56
N ALA A 148 22.64 -31.28 10.55
CA ALA A 148 23.73 -31.12 9.61
C ALA A 148 23.66 -29.78 8.86
N LYS A 149 22.45 -29.23 8.66
CA LYS A 149 22.19 -27.93 8.02
C LYS A 149 21.11 -27.16 8.77
N PHE A 150 21.36 -25.88 9.00
CA PHE A 150 20.38 -24.99 9.63
C PHE A 150 19.11 -24.86 8.76
N PRO A 151 17.90 -24.88 9.34
CA PRO A 151 16.66 -24.82 8.56
C PRO A 151 16.53 -23.47 7.84
N LYS A 152 15.99 -23.50 6.62
CA LYS A 152 15.73 -22.28 5.86
C LYS A 152 14.51 -21.55 6.44
N LEU A 153 14.77 -20.48 7.19
CA LEU A 153 13.71 -19.68 7.81
C LEU A 153 12.93 -18.85 6.79
N LYS A 154 11.60 -18.90 6.89
CA LYS A 154 10.66 -18.20 6.02
C LYS A 154 10.61 -16.72 6.40
N ASP A 155 10.77 -15.85 5.41
CA ASP A 155 10.71 -14.39 5.55
C ASP A 155 9.46 -13.88 6.29
N THR A 156 8.36 -14.61 6.15
CA THR A 156 7.06 -14.15 6.63
C THR A 156 6.61 -14.76 7.95
N ALA A 157 7.37 -15.71 8.51
CA ALA A 157 7.04 -16.38 9.77
C ALA A 157 7.71 -15.67 10.96
N ALA A 158 7.09 -15.82 12.13
CA ALA A 158 7.70 -15.50 13.42
C ALA A 158 8.41 -16.75 13.96
N TYR A 159 9.53 -16.57 14.65
CA TYR A 159 10.24 -17.67 15.28
C TYR A 159 10.55 -17.35 16.75
N LEU A 160 10.43 -18.35 17.62
CA LEU A 160 10.98 -18.32 18.96
C LEU A 160 12.25 -19.17 18.99
N ALA A 161 13.39 -18.52 19.24
CA ALA A 161 14.66 -19.19 19.52
C ALA A 161 14.66 -19.62 20.99
N VAL A 162 14.65 -20.93 21.22
CA VAL A 162 14.62 -21.54 22.54
C VAL A 162 16.04 -21.97 22.90
N ARG A 163 16.45 -21.66 24.13
CA ARG A 163 17.70 -22.09 24.75
C ARG A 163 17.37 -22.85 26.03
N MET A 164 17.81 -24.10 26.10
CA MET A 164 17.68 -24.97 27.26
C MET A 164 19.06 -25.31 27.83
N VAL A 165 19.23 -25.15 29.14
CA VAL A 165 20.41 -25.63 29.87
C VAL A 165 20.04 -26.97 30.49
N LEU A 166 20.61 -28.07 29.97
CA LEU A 166 20.24 -29.43 30.39
C LEU A 166 20.80 -29.76 31.79
N LYS A 167 20.10 -30.62 32.52
CA LYS A 167 20.57 -31.20 33.79
C LYS A 167 21.34 -32.50 33.51
N GLY A 168 22.57 -32.61 34.00
CA GLY A 168 23.38 -33.85 33.98
C GLY A 168 24.20 -34.08 32.70
N GLU A 169 24.98 -35.17 32.67
CA GLU A 169 25.58 -35.68 31.44
C GLU A 169 24.45 -36.11 30.50
N ASP A 170 24.48 -35.55 29.30
CA ASP A 170 23.47 -35.69 28.28
C ASP A 170 23.14 -37.18 28.03
N LYS A 171 21.96 -37.66 28.48
CA LYS A 171 21.50 -39.04 28.22
C LYS A 171 21.44 -39.39 26.72
N PHE A 172 21.50 -38.38 25.86
CA PHE A 172 21.47 -38.52 24.41
C PHE A 172 22.82 -38.21 23.73
N GLY A 173 23.85 -37.77 24.47
CA GLY A 173 25.20 -37.51 23.95
C GLY A 173 25.30 -36.34 22.96
N ILE A 174 24.44 -35.32 23.09
CA ILE A 174 24.14 -34.33 22.05
C ILE A 174 24.98 -33.05 22.13
N THR A 175 25.58 -32.64 23.26
CA THR A 175 26.42 -31.39 23.27
C THR A 175 27.62 -31.34 24.22
N GLU A 176 28.75 -30.81 23.73
CA GLU A 176 29.99 -30.51 24.50
C GLU A 176 29.79 -29.47 25.64
N LYS A 177 28.64 -28.77 25.70
CA LYS A 177 28.40 -27.64 26.63
C LYS A 177 27.10 -27.73 27.44
N GLY A 178 26.33 -28.82 27.33
CA GLY A 178 25.06 -28.98 28.05
C GLY A 178 23.97 -27.95 27.69
N ILE A 179 24.06 -27.33 26.51
CA ILE A 179 23.09 -26.33 26.02
C ILE A 179 22.42 -26.82 24.75
N GLN A 180 21.10 -26.96 24.80
CA GLN A 180 20.27 -27.36 23.67
C GLN A 180 19.52 -26.14 23.11
N TYR A 181 19.66 -25.92 21.82
CA TYR A 181 18.91 -24.91 21.08
C TYR A 181 17.77 -25.56 20.29
N ALA A 182 16.64 -24.87 20.27
CA ALA A 182 15.50 -25.22 19.43
C ALA A 182 14.91 -23.96 18.79
N LEU A 183 14.11 -24.16 17.74
CA LEU A 183 13.40 -23.11 17.06
C LEU A 183 11.93 -23.51 16.91
N ILE A 184 11.02 -22.66 17.36
CA ILE A 184 9.59 -22.84 17.14
C ILE A 184 9.14 -21.87 16.06
N GLU A 185 8.64 -22.39 14.94
CA GLU A 185 7.97 -21.60 13.91
C GLU A 185 6.54 -21.31 14.35
N ILE A 186 6.12 -20.05 14.32
CA ILE A 186 4.74 -19.62 14.56
C ILE A 186 4.04 -19.48 13.20
N PRO A 187 3.09 -20.37 12.86
CA PRO A 187 2.35 -20.29 11.60
C PRO A 187 1.51 -19.02 11.49
N LYS A 188 1.51 -18.41 10.30
CA LYS A 188 0.66 -17.24 9.98
C LYS A 188 -0.84 -17.46 10.14
N LYS A 189 -1.30 -18.71 10.04
CA LYS A 189 -2.74 -19.03 10.12
C LYS A 189 -3.27 -18.94 11.55
N LEU A 190 -2.39 -18.98 12.56
CA LEU A 190 -2.77 -18.80 13.95
C LEU A 190 -3.21 -17.35 14.17
N LYS A 191 -4.28 -17.20 14.96
CA LYS A 191 -4.67 -15.88 15.46
C LYS A 191 -3.57 -15.38 16.39
N ARG A 192 -3.03 -14.19 16.11
CA ARG A 192 -1.96 -13.58 16.90
C ARG A 192 -2.41 -13.27 18.33
N PHE A 193 -3.63 -12.76 18.47
CA PHE A 193 -4.23 -12.38 19.74
C PHE A 193 -5.23 -13.44 20.19
N VAL A 194 -5.08 -13.89 21.42
CA VAL A 194 -5.99 -14.82 22.09
C VAL A 194 -6.72 -14.04 23.17
N VAL A 195 -8.04 -13.91 23.03
CA VAL A 195 -8.88 -13.29 24.06
C VAL A 195 -9.14 -14.34 25.12
N LEU A 196 -8.74 -14.05 26.36
CA LEU A 196 -8.93 -14.93 27.51
C LEU A 196 -10.31 -14.70 28.14
N PRO A 197 -10.80 -15.64 28.96
CA PRO A 197 -12.00 -15.42 29.76
C PRO A 197 -11.87 -14.13 30.60
N PRO A 198 -12.89 -13.25 30.55
CA PRO A 198 -12.87 -12.02 31.34
C PRO A 198 -12.98 -12.34 32.84
N GLU A 199 -12.35 -11.52 33.67
CA GLU A 199 -12.40 -11.62 35.13
C GLU A 199 -12.69 -10.24 35.72
N ASP A 200 -13.61 -10.15 36.69
CA ASP A 200 -13.99 -8.89 37.36
C ASP A 200 -14.34 -7.74 36.39
N GLY A 201 -14.97 -8.07 35.25
CA GLY A 201 -15.32 -7.10 34.21
C GLY A 201 -14.14 -6.59 33.36
N LYS A 202 -12.95 -7.16 33.54
CA LYS A 202 -11.74 -6.85 32.77
C LYS A 202 -11.55 -7.81 31.62
N ASN A 203 -11.05 -7.30 30.50
CA ASN A 203 -10.73 -8.08 29.32
C ASN A 203 -9.24 -8.35 29.26
N TYR A 204 -8.86 -9.60 29.03
CA TYR A 204 -7.46 -10.01 28.95
C TYR A 204 -7.16 -10.55 27.55
N ILE A 205 -6.06 -10.10 26.97
CA ILE A 205 -5.55 -10.57 25.69
C ILE A 205 -4.13 -11.09 25.91
N MET A 206 -3.86 -12.26 25.38
CA MET A 206 -2.53 -12.86 25.37
C MET A 206 -2.04 -13.01 23.94
N MET A 207 -0.76 -12.72 23.71
CA MET A 207 -0.13 -13.01 22.42
C MET A 207 0.08 -14.52 22.29
N VAL A 208 -0.07 -15.07 21.08
CA VAL A 208 0.17 -16.50 20.83
C VAL A 208 1.60 -16.91 21.20
N ASP A 209 2.56 -16.00 21.13
CA ASP A 209 3.94 -16.21 21.57
C ASP A 209 3.99 -16.55 23.06
N ASP A 210 3.25 -15.81 23.89
CA ASP A 210 3.22 -16.04 25.32
C ASP A 210 2.37 -17.27 25.68
N VAL A 211 1.34 -17.60 24.89
CA VAL A 211 0.65 -18.91 25.01
C VAL A 211 1.65 -20.06 24.80
N ILE A 212 2.56 -19.92 23.81
CA ILE A 212 3.62 -20.91 23.56
C ILE A 212 4.64 -20.90 24.70
N ARG A 213 5.01 -19.73 25.24
CA ARG A 213 5.92 -19.61 26.40
C ARG A 213 5.37 -20.26 27.65
N PHE A 214 4.08 -20.05 27.92
CA PHE A 214 3.36 -20.67 29.04
C PHE A 214 3.39 -22.20 28.97
N CYS A 215 3.41 -22.77 27.76
CA CYS A 215 3.41 -24.21 27.53
C CYS A 215 4.79 -24.81 27.21
N MET A 216 5.90 -24.10 27.47
CA MET A 216 7.25 -24.58 27.15
C MET A 216 7.58 -25.93 27.79
N ASP A 217 7.23 -26.12 29.06
CA ASP A 217 7.47 -27.38 29.79
C ASP A 217 6.73 -28.56 29.17
N ARG A 218 5.58 -28.31 28.54
CA ARG A 218 4.80 -29.34 27.85
C ARG A 218 5.44 -29.68 26.49
N ILE A 219 5.91 -28.66 25.75
CA ILE A 219 6.56 -28.81 24.45
C ILE A 219 7.87 -29.60 24.59
N PHE A 220 8.67 -29.29 25.61
CA PHE A 220 10.00 -29.86 25.82
C PHE A 220 10.06 -30.88 26.95
N SER A 221 8.93 -31.53 27.26
CA SER A 221 8.77 -32.51 28.35
C SER A 221 9.74 -33.71 28.29
N MET A 222 10.32 -33.99 27.13
CA MET A 222 11.35 -35.02 26.94
C MET A 222 12.76 -34.61 27.39
N PHE A 223 12.99 -33.32 27.68
CA PHE A 223 14.28 -32.79 28.13
C PHE A 223 14.24 -32.45 29.62
N GLU A 224 15.24 -32.91 30.36
CA GLU A 224 15.47 -32.46 31.73
C GLU A 224 16.38 -31.22 31.70
N TYR A 225 15.85 -30.03 32.01
CA TYR A 225 16.61 -28.78 32.01
C TYR A 225 16.55 -28.03 33.35
N ALA A 226 17.60 -27.24 33.61
CA ALA A 226 17.74 -26.32 34.73
C ALA A 226 17.19 -24.94 34.40
N GLU A 227 17.32 -24.51 33.14
CA GLU A 227 16.84 -23.22 32.66
C GLU A 227 16.31 -23.40 31.24
N ILE A 228 15.14 -22.82 30.96
CA ILE A 228 14.60 -22.66 29.61
C ILE A 228 14.30 -21.18 29.38
N SER A 229 14.69 -20.68 28.21
CA SER A 229 14.37 -19.31 27.80
C SER A 229 14.01 -19.29 26.33
N SER A 230 13.13 -18.35 25.93
CA SER A 230 12.72 -18.22 24.54
C SER A 230 12.69 -16.76 24.12
N HIS A 231 13.28 -16.49 22.96
CA HIS A 231 13.51 -15.14 22.47
C HIS A 231 13.02 -15.04 21.03
N MET A 232 12.25 -14.00 20.74
CA MET A 232 11.70 -13.85 19.41
C MET A 232 12.79 -13.44 18.43
N ILE A 233 12.83 -14.10 17.27
CA ILE A 233 13.68 -13.71 16.15
C ILE A 233 12.84 -13.60 14.88
N LYS A 234 13.27 -12.71 14.00
CA LYS A 234 12.66 -12.49 12.69
C LYS A 234 13.74 -12.23 11.67
N ILE A 235 13.57 -12.85 10.51
CA ILE A 235 14.43 -12.61 9.37
C ILE A 235 13.60 -11.98 8.28
N THR A 236 14.17 -11.01 7.61
CA THR A 236 13.66 -10.51 6.35
C THR A 236 14.65 -10.84 5.27
N ARG A 237 14.16 -11.48 4.22
CA ARG A 237 14.97 -11.85 3.05
C ARG A 237 14.64 -10.94 1.89
N ASP A 238 15.62 -10.80 1.01
CA ASP A 238 15.44 -10.09 -0.25
C ASP A 238 14.30 -10.72 -1.06
N ALA A 239 13.41 -9.88 -1.60
CA ALA A 239 12.38 -10.32 -2.52
C ALA A 239 12.99 -10.59 -3.92
N GLU A 240 12.23 -11.24 -4.81
CA GLU A 240 12.57 -11.20 -6.22
C GLU A 240 12.66 -9.74 -6.69
N LEU A 241 13.63 -9.47 -7.57
CA LEU A 241 13.85 -8.14 -8.13
C LEU A 241 12.65 -7.75 -8.99
N ASP A 242 11.71 -7.09 -8.36
CA ASP A 242 10.52 -6.63 -9.04
C ASP A 242 10.78 -5.27 -9.70
N MET A 243 10.22 -5.09 -10.90
CA MET A 243 10.26 -3.88 -11.74
C MET A 243 9.50 -2.67 -11.14
N ASP A 244 9.28 -2.69 -9.84
CA ASP A 244 8.54 -1.69 -9.09
C ASP A 244 9.46 -0.59 -8.53
N ASN A 245 10.77 -0.67 -8.77
CA ASN A 245 11.63 0.49 -8.60
C ASN A 245 11.51 1.44 -9.80
N ASP A 246 11.82 2.73 -9.61
CA ASP A 246 11.95 3.70 -10.71
C ASP A 246 13.21 3.44 -11.56
N LEU A 247 13.86 2.30 -11.36
CA LEU A 247 15.05 1.82 -12.05
C LEU A 247 14.65 1.07 -13.33
N SER A 248 15.40 1.25 -14.41
CA SER A 248 15.13 0.49 -15.63
C SER A 248 15.41 -1.00 -15.43
N LYS A 249 14.64 -1.85 -16.11
CA LYS A 249 14.84 -3.31 -16.12
C LYS A 249 16.29 -3.69 -16.44
N SER A 250 16.86 -3.05 -17.46
CA SER A 250 18.25 -3.25 -17.88
C SER A 250 19.29 -2.89 -16.82
N PHE A 251 19.01 -1.92 -15.94
CA PHE A 251 19.91 -1.55 -14.86
C PHE A 251 19.83 -2.56 -13.71
N ILE A 252 18.61 -2.99 -13.37
CA ILE A 252 18.38 -4.04 -12.38
C ILE A 252 19.05 -5.35 -12.83
N GLU A 253 18.87 -5.75 -14.09
CA GLU A 253 19.50 -6.94 -14.67
C GLU A 253 21.04 -6.85 -14.60
N LYS A 254 21.63 -5.69 -14.94
CA LYS A 254 23.08 -5.45 -14.83
C LYS A 254 23.60 -5.52 -13.40
N ILE A 255 22.87 -4.99 -12.43
CA ILE A 255 23.24 -5.12 -11.02
C ILE A 255 23.17 -6.60 -10.63
N SER A 256 22.10 -7.29 -11.01
CA SER A 256 21.91 -8.70 -10.69
C SER A 256 23.05 -9.57 -11.21
N SER A 257 23.44 -9.37 -12.47
CA SER A 257 24.55 -10.11 -13.09
C SER A 257 25.92 -9.73 -12.53
N SER A 258 26.04 -8.58 -11.86
CA SER A 258 27.31 -8.15 -11.24
C SER A 258 27.47 -8.67 -9.80
N VAL A 259 26.40 -9.20 -9.21
CA VAL A 259 26.36 -9.75 -7.84
C VAL A 259 26.22 -11.28 -7.93
N ASP A 260 27.13 -11.93 -8.65
CA ASP A 260 27.10 -13.38 -8.95
C ASP A 260 27.17 -14.29 -7.70
N ASN A 261 27.58 -13.76 -6.55
CA ASN A 261 27.75 -14.53 -5.31
C ASN A 261 26.57 -14.48 -4.33
N ARG A 262 25.53 -13.64 -4.57
CA ARG A 262 24.36 -13.59 -3.69
C ARG A 262 23.14 -14.22 -4.35
N LYS A 263 22.61 -15.28 -3.76
CA LYS A 263 21.41 -15.96 -4.26
C LYS A 263 20.17 -15.16 -3.86
N HIS A 264 19.09 -15.29 -4.64
CA HIS A 264 17.73 -14.88 -4.27
C HIS A 264 17.26 -15.59 -2.99
N SER A 265 17.77 -15.18 -1.82
CA SER A 265 17.41 -15.68 -0.49
C SER A 265 18.19 -15.03 0.64
N ASP A 266 19.21 -14.21 0.39
CA ASP A 266 20.10 -13.76 1.48
C ASP A 266 19.36 -12.86 2.49
N PRO A 267 19.69 -12.98 3.79
CA PRO A 267 19.06 -12.17 4.82
C PRO A 267 19.44 -10.71 4.61
N VAL A 268 18.45 -9.82 4.46
CA VAL A 268 18.68 -8.37 4.40
C VAL A 268 18.55 -7.73 5.76
N ARG A 269 17.75 -8.32 6.64
CA ARG A 269 17.53 -7.85 8.01
C ARG A 269 17.31 -9.02 8.95
N PHE A 270 17.98 -8.98 10.10
CA PHE A 270 17.77 -9.89 11.22
C PHE A 270 17.38 -9.10 12.46
N VAL A 271 16.16 -9.33 12.95
CA VAL A 271 15.63 -8.70 14.15
C VAL A 271 15.57 -9.74 15.25
N TYR A 272 16.06 -9.40 16.44
CA TYR A 272 16.10 -10.31 17.58
C TYR A 272 15.67 -9.59 18.85
N ASP A 273 15.13 -10.33 19.80
CA ASP A 273 14.82 -9.80 21.14
C ASP A 273 16.12 -9.40 21.86
N LYS A 274 16.21 -8.14 22.30
CA LYS A 274 17.40 -7.61 22.98
C LYS A 274 17.79 -8.36 24.26
N SER A 275 16.88 -9.12 24.88
CA SER A 275 17.21 -9.94 26.06
C SER A 275 17.86 -11.28 25.71
N ILE A 276 17.98 -11.64 24.43
CA ILE A 276 18.62 -12.89 24.01
C ILE A 276 20.05 -12.96 24.51
N LYS A 277 20.45 -14.12 25.06
CA LYS A 277 21.83 -14.33 25.51
C LYS A 277 22.80 -14.29 24.32
N MET A 278 23.97 -13.68 24.53
CA MET A 278 24.96 -13.45 23.48
C MET A 278 25.48 -14.74 22.83
N ASP A 279 25.56 -15.84 23.59
CA ASP A 279 25.92 -17.18 23.09
C ASP A 279 24.92 -17.67 22.02
N THR A 280 23.63 -17.48 22.28
CA THR A 280 22.52 -17.85 21.41
C THR A 280 22.48 -16.98 20.18
N LEU A 281 22.70 -15.68 20.34
CA LEU A 281 22.77 -14.74 19.22
C LEU A 281 23.92 -15.09 18.26
N ARG A 282 25.11 -15.37 18.81
CA ARG A 282 26.27 -15.81 18.01
C ARG A 282 25.97 -17.12 17.30
N PHE A 283 25.43 -18.12 18.00
CA PHE A 283 25.03 -19.39 17.41
C PHE A 283 24.09 -19.20 16.20
N LEU A 284 23.08 -18.33 16.32
CA LEU A 284 22.15 -18.04 15.23
C LEU A 284 22.83 -17.28 14.07
N LYS A 285 23.62 -16.23 14.36
CA LYS A 285 24.36 -15.47 13.35
C LYS A 285 25.27 -16.38 12.52
N ASP A 286 26.07 -17.22 13.19
CA ASP A 286 27.04 -18.11 12.56
C ASP A 286 26.33 -19.18 11.71
N LYS A 287 25.29 -19.82 12.25
CA LYS A 287 24.54 -20.87 11.54
C LYS A 287 23.75 -20.35 10.35
N MET A 288 23.34 -19.09 10.37
CA MET A 288 22.57 -18.47 9.30
C MET A 288 23.42 -17.72 8.28
N GLY A 289 24.72 -17.54 8.53
CA GLY A 289 25.61 -16.78 7.67
C GLY A 289 25.26 -15.30 7.61
N ILE A 290 24.83 -14.70 8.73
CA ILE A 290 24.56 -13.26 8.80
C ILE A 290 25.90 -12.51 8.80
N GLU A 291 26.11 -11.66 7.82
CA GLU A 291 27.32 -10.84 7.68
C GLU A 291 27.19 -9.53 8.49
N GLU A 292 28.33 -8.89 8.80
CA GLU A 292 28.33 -7.56 9.45
C GLU A 292 27.73 -6.45 8.56
N THR A 293 27.60 -6.69 7.25
CA THR A 293 26.92 -5.77 6.31
C THR A 293 25.40 -5.94 6.31
N ASP A 294 24.87 -6.96 6.97
CA ASP A 294 23.44 -7.18 7.10
C ASP A 294 22.84 -6.28 8.18
N SER A 295 21.58 -5.89 8.02
CA SER A 295 20.90 -5.07 9.01
C SER A 295 20.53 -5.93 10.24
N VAL A 296 21.38 -5.93 11.26
CA VAL A 296 21.16 -6.65 12.53
C VAL A 296 20.60 -5.69 13.57
N ILE A 297 19.32 -5.84 13.91
CA ILE A 297 18.58 -4.86 14.71
C ILE A 297 18.10 -5.51 16.03
N PRO A 298 18.55 -5.01 17.20
CA PRO A 298 17.94 -5.40 18.47
C PRO A 298 16.53 -4.80 18.58
N GLY A 299 15.55 -5.65 18.91
CA GLY A 299 14.15 -5.29 19.07
C GLY A 299 13.62 -5.61 20.47
N GLY A 300 12.31 -5.39 20.66
CA GLY A 300 11.62 -5.79 21.89
C GLY A 300 11.28 -7.28 21.92
N ARG A 301 10.56 -7.68 22.97
CA ARG A 301 10.07 -9.05 23.20
C ARG A 301 9.16 -9.58 22.07
N TYR A 302 8.36 -8.70 21.49
CA TYR A 302 7.43 -9.00 20.41
C TYR A 302 7.87 -8.34 19.09
N HIS A 303 8.08 -9.18 18.08
CA HIS A 303 8.24 -8.79 16.68
C HIS A 303 6.90 -8.99 15.93
N ASN A 304 6.91 -8.76 14.62
CA ASN A 304 5.70 -8.87 13.78
C ASN A 304 4.53 -8.01 14.24
N ARG A 305 4.84 -6.77 14.67
CA ARG A 305 3.82 -5.78 15.04
C ARG A 305 2.82 -5.48 13.92
N ARG A 306 3.07 -5.87 12.67
CA ARG A 306 2.05 -5.86 11.60
C ARG A 306 0.75 -6.56 12.02
N ASP A 307 0.83 -7.55 12.91
CA ASP A 307 -0.32 -8.34 13.33
C ASP A 307 -1.31 -7.50 14.16
N TYR A 308 -0.89 -6.37 14.77
CA TYR A 308 -1.78 -5.40 15.44
C TYR A 308 -2.85 -4.81 14.50
N MET A 309 -2.68 -4.89 13.17
CA MET A 309 -3.76 -4.58 12.23
C MET A 309 -5.02 -5.44 12.45
N GLY A 310 -4.84 -6.66 12.96
CA GLY A 310 -5.91 -7.60 13.31
C GLY A 310 -6.27 -7.61 14.81
N PHE A 311 -5.93 -6.55 15.56
CA PHE A 311 -6.28 -6.47 16.98
C PHE A 311 -7.81 -6.57 17.17
N PRO A 312 -8.29 -7.42 18.11
CA PRO A 312 -9.71 -7.69 18.28
C PRO A 312 -10.47 -6.44 18.73
N SER A 313 -11.72 -6.31 18.28
CA SER A 313 -12.60 -5.19 18.69
C SER A 313 -13.08 -5.29 20.13
N LEU A 314 -13.12 -6.49 20.70
CA LEU A 314 -13.72 -6.78 22.02
C LEU A 314 -15.18 -6.27 22.18
N GLY A 315 -15.88 -5.98 21.08
CA GLY A 315 -17.20 -5.34 21.11
C GLY A 315 -17.18 -3.86 21.55
N ARG A 316 -16.01 -3.24 21.69
CA ARG A 316 -15.83 -1.82 22.06
C ARG A 316 -15.87 -0.92 20.83
N ASP A 317 -17.09 -0.63 20.37
CA ASP A 317 -17.31 0.28 19.24
C ASP A 317 -16.90 1.73 19.58
N ASP A 318 -16.92 2.11 20.86
CA ASP A 318 -16.46 3.40 21.38
C ASP A 318 -14.94 3.62 21.26
N LEU A 319 -14.15 2.53 21.15
CA LEU A 319 -12.69 2.58 20.95
C LEU A 319 -12.28 2.45 19.48
N GLN A 320 -13.25 2.45 18.56
CA GLN A 320 -13.05 2.30 17.13
C GLN A 320 -13.62 3.49 16.36
N TYR A 321 -13.31 3.57 15.06
CA TYR A 321 -13.98 4.52 14.20
C TYR A 321 -15.45 4.17 14.02
N ASP A 322 -16.31 5.19 14.02
CA ASP A 322 -17.71 5.03 13.63
C ASP A 322 -17.83 4.39 12.24
N LYS A 323 -18.84 3.54 12.10
CA LYS A 323 -19.16 2.91 10.82
C LYS A 323 -19.74 3.97 9.89
N ILE A 324 -19.09 4.16 8.74
CA ILE A 324 -19.56 5.06 7.69
C ILE A 324 -20.34 4.22 6.67
N THR A 325 -21.61 4.57 6.49
CA THR A 325 -22.46 3.95 5.46
C THR A 325 -22.22 4.63 4.12
N ALA A 326 -21.82 3.85 3.11
CA ALA A 326 -21.60 4.38 1.77
C ALA A 326 -22.90 4.92 1.17
N LEU A 327 -22.85 6.13 0.62
CA LEU A 327 -23.99 6.88 0.10
C LEU A 327 -24.33 6.48 -1.35
N PRO A 328 -25.59 6.64 -1.80
CA PRO A 328 -25.91 6.65 -3.22
C PRO A 328 -25.36 7.92 -3.91
N VAL A 329 -25.38 7.94 -5.24
CA VAL A 329 -25.08 9.13 -6.04
C VAL A 329 -26.39 9.81 -6.44
N LYS A 330 -26.46 11.15 -6.31
CA LYS A 330 -27.65 11.93 -6.68
C LYS A 330 -28.05 11.67 -8.14
N ASP A 331 -29.33 11.40 -8.34
CA ASP A 331 -29.97 11.08 -9.63
C ASP A 331 -29.35 9.90 -10.38
N PHE A 332 -28.57 9.04 -9.71
CA PHE A 332 -28.07 7.78 -10.27
C PHE A 332 -28.68 6.62 -9.49
N ASN A 333 -29.76 6.05 -9.99
CA ASN A 333 -30.49 5.01 -9.30
C ASN A 333 -29.91 3.63 -9.59
N LEU A 334 -29.68 2.84 -8.54
CA LEU A 334 -29.33 1.41 -8.67
C LEU A 334 -30.54 0.56 -9.10
N ASN A 335 -31.76 1.07 -8.90
CA ASN A 335 -33.00 0.48 -9.38
C ASN A 335 -33.29 1.02 -10.79
N GLY A 336 -33.29 0.13 -11.79
CA GLY A 336 -33.48 0.48 -13.20
C GLY A 336 -32.22 0.25 -14.04
N SER A 337 -32.24 0.69 -15.29
CA SER A 337 -31.10 0.56 -16.20
C SER A 337 -30.05 1.63 -15.88
N ILE A 338 -28.86 1.20 -15.49
CA ILE A 338 -27.67 2.05 -15.34
C ILE A 338 -27.18 2.49 -16.72
N LEU A 339 -27.23 1.63 -17.73
CA LEU A 339 -26.81 1.99 -19.09
C LEU A 339 -27.67 3.12 -19.69
N GLU A 340 -28.99 3.09 -19.50
CA GLU A 340 -29.90 4.16 -19.95
C GLU A 340 -29.65 5.47 -19.21
N GLN A 341 -29.32 5.42 -17.92
CA GLN A 341 -28.95 6.62 -17.16
C GLN A 341 -27.64 7.21 -17.69
N ILE A 342 -26.60 6.38 -17.88
CA ILE A 342 -25.29 6.81 -18.43
C ILE A 342 -25.42 7.34 -19.87
N ALA A 343 -26.40 6.85 -20.65
CA ALA A 343 -26.69 7.38 -21.98
C ALA A 343 -27.13 8.86 -21.97
N GLN A 344 -27.72 9.34 -20.87
CA GLN A 344 -28.23 10.71 -20.77
C GLN A 344 -27.15 11.69 -20.31
N ARG A 345 -26.28 11.27 -19.39
CA ARG A 345 -25.17 12.07 -18.87
C ARG A 345 -24.12 11.19 -18.18
N ASP A 346 -22.96 11.78 -17.94
CA ASP A 346 -21.91 11.13 -17.16
C ASP A 346 -22.25 11.11 -15.66
N TYR A 347 -21.70 10.12 -14.96
CA TYR A 347 -21.80 9.98 -13.50
C TYR A 347 -20.43 9.69 -12.90
N MET A 348 -20.19 10.16 -11.68
CA MET A 348 -18.98 9.86 -10.93
C MET A 348 -19.34 9.28 -9.56
N ILE A 349 -18.62 8.22 -9.17
CA ILE A 349 -18.60 7.76 -7.78
C ILE A 349 -17.25 8.12 -7.15
N TYR A 350 -17.26 8.47 -5.87
CA TYR A 350 -16.06 8.61 -5.05
C TYR A 350 -16.14 7.65 -3.86
N THR A 351 -15.53 6.47 -3.99
CA THR A 351 -15.44 5.53 -2.86
C THR A 351 -14.48 6.08 -1.80
N PRO A 352 -14.59 5.67 -0.52
CA PRO A 352 -15.65 4.85 0.07
C PRO A 352 -16.88 5.68 0.47
N TYR A 353 -16.91 6.99 0.18
CA TYR A 353 -18.03 7.88 0.52
C TYR A 353 -19.32 7.43 -0.16
N GLN A 354 -19.20 7.02 -1.43
CA GLN A 354 -20.29 6.47 -2.22
C GLN A 354 -20.10 4.98 -2.51
N THR A 355 -21.20 4.27 -2.73
CA THR A 355 -21.19 2.82 -2.85
C THR A 355 -20.50 2.31 -4.12
N PHE A 356 -19.69 1.26 -3.96
CA PHE A 356 -19.08 0.54 -5.09
C PHE A 356 -20.11 -0.30 -5.89
N SER A 357 -21.35 -0.44 -5.39
CA SER A 357 -22.40 -1.23 -6.03
C SER A 357 -22.73 -0.78 -7.46
N TYR A 358 -22.50 0.49 -7.83
CA TYR A 358 -22.70 0.96 -9.21
C TYR A 358 -21.82 0.23 -10.23
N VAL A 359 -20.55 -0.05 -9.89
CA VAL A 359 -19.64 -0.81 -10.76
C VAL A 359 -20.15 -2.23 -10.96
N ILE A 360 -20.60 -2.86 -9.87
CA ILE A 360 -21.13 -4.22 -9.91
C ILE A 360 -22.43 -4.29 -10.71
N ASN A 361 -23.35 -3.36 -10.50
CA ASN A 361 -24.63 -3.36 -11.22
C ASN A 361 -24.47 -2.99 -12.70
N PHE A 362 -23.55 -2.08 -13.05
CA PHE A 362 -23.19 -1.82 -14.44
C PHE A 362 -22.74 -3.11 -15.13
N LEU A 363 -21.84 -3.88 -14.51
CA LEU A 363 -21.35 -5.14 -15.09
C LEU A 363 -22.43 -6.22 -15.13
N LYS A 364 -23.28 -6.32 -14.11
CA LYS A 364 -24.40 -7.27 -14.08
C LYS A 364 -25.44 -6.95 -15.15
N GLU A 365 -25.81 -5.69 -15.32
CA GLU A 365 -26.70 -5.27 -16.39
C GLU A 365 -26.07 -5.56 -17.75
N ALA A 366 -24.81 -5.18 -17.97
CA ALA A 366 -24.10 -5.47 -19.22
C ALA A 366 -23.98 -6.98 -19.50
N ALA A 367 -23.90 -7.82 -18.46
CA ALA A 367 -23.88 -9.27 -18.60
C ALA A 367 -25.23 -9.87 -19.00
N LEU A 368 -26.34 -9.24 -18.59
CA LEU A 368 -27.71 -9.74 -18.80
C LEU A 368 -28.39 -9.13 -20.03
N ASP A 369 -28.09 -7.88 -20.39
CA ASP A 369 -28.75 -7.18 -21.50
C ASP A 369 -28.54 -7.95 -22.82
N PRO A 370 -29.62 -8.38 -23.51
CA PRO A 370 -29.51 -9.10 -24.78
C PRO A 370 -28.94 -8.25 -25.93
N LYS A 371 -28.96 -6.91 -25.79
CA LYS A 371 -28.40 -5.96 -26.76
C LYS A 371 -26.89 -5.77 -26.60
N VAL A 372 -26.31 -6.17 -25.47
CA VAL A 372 -24.84 -6.06 -25.27
C VAL A 372 -24.14 -7.16 -26.04
N ARG A 373 -23.15 -6.76 -26.84
CA ARG A 373 -22.35 -7.66 -27.70
C ARG A 373 -20.97 -7.91 -27.14
N LYS A 374 -20.29 -6.87 -26.63
CA LYS A 374 -18.90 -6.96 -26.17
C LYS A 374 -18.70 -6.32 -24.81
N ILE A 375 -17.84 -6.94 -23.99
CA ILE A 375 -17.37 -6.39 -22.72
C ILE A 375 -15.86 -6.54 -22.67
N LYS A 376 -15.14 -5.44 -22.45
CA LYS A 376 -13.69 -5.45 -22.19
C LYS A 376 -13.41 -4.84 -20.82
N LEU A 377 -12.60 -5.49 -20.00
CA LEU A 377 -12.23 -5.01 -18.66
C LEU A 377 -10.75 -5.25 -18.37
N THR A 378 -10.09 -4.27 -17.74
CA THR A 378 -8.76 -4.45 -17.15
C THR A 378 -8.87 -4.86 -15.69
N VAL A 379 -8.16 -5.92 -15.31
CA VAL A 379 -8.17 -6.51 -13.98
C VAL A 379 -6.74 -6.54 -13.45
N TYR A 380 -6.47 -5.63 -12.51
CA TYR A 380 -5.19 -5.61 -11.80
C TYR A 380 -5.20 -6.53 -10.57
N ARG A 381 -6.27 -6.47 -9.76
CA ARG A 381 -6.47 -7.28 -8.55
C ARG A 381 -7.96 -7.57 -8.37
N LEU A 382 -8.29 -8.83 -8.04
CA LEU A 382 -9.64 -9.25 -7.68
C LEU A 382 -9.71 -9.63 -6.21
N ALA A 383 -10.87 -9.44 -5.58
CA ALA A 383 -11.15 -10.02 -4.28
C ALA A 383 -11.25 -11.56 -4.38
N ASN A 384 -10.95 -12.30 -3.30
CA ASN A 384 -11.03 -13.77 -3.27
C ASN A 384 -12.39 -14.33 -3.72
N ASN A 385 -13.48 -13.59 -3.48
CA ASN A 385 -14.84 -13.87 -3.94
C ASN A 385 -15.36 -12.65 -4.72
N SER A 386 -14.76 -12.37 -5.88
CA SER A 386 -15.09 -11.18 -6.68
C SER A 386 -16.43 -11.31 -7.41
N GLN A 387 -17.33 -10.35 -7.18
CA GLN A 387 -18.57 -10.19 -7.95
C GLN A 387 -18.30 -9.67 -9.37
N VAL A 388 -17.22 -8.91 -9.56
CA VAL A 388 -16.74 -8.50 -10.90
C VAL A 388 -16.45 -9.74 -11.75
N ALA A 389 -15.67 -10.69 -11.22
CA ALA A 389 -15.37 -11.94 -11.93
C ALA A 389 -16.65 -12.74 -12.24
N ALA A 390 -17.56 -12.86 -11.27
CA ALA A 390 -18.82 -13.55 -11.46
C ALA A 390 -19.70 -12.90 -12.56
N ALA A 391 -19.75 -11.57 -12.63
CA ALA A 391 -20.49 -10.86 -13.67
C ALA A 391 -19.90 -11.09 -15.08
N LEU A 392 -18.58 -11.10 -15.21
CA LEU A 392 -17.91 -11.38 -16.48
C LEU A 392 -18.13 -12.81 -16.96
N ILE A 393 -18.06 -13.79 -16.06
CA ILE A 393 -18.38 -15.20 -16.37
C ILE A 393 -19.84 -15.32 -16.82
N ASN A 394 -20.76 -14.66 -16.13
CA ASN A 394 -22.17 -14.65 -16.53
C ASN A 394 -22.36 -14.03 -17.94
N ALA A 395 -21.65 -12.94 -18.25
CA ALA A 395 -21.70 -12.33 -19.58
C ALA A 395 -21.26 -13.31 -20.69
N ALA A 396 -20.16 -14.04 -20.46
CA ALA A 396 -19.67 -15.04 -21.40
C ALA A 396 -20.67 -16.20 -21.59
N LYS A 397 -21.26 -16.70 -20.49
CA LYS A 397 -22.34 -17.70 -20.53
C LYS A 397 -23.57 -17.24 -21.30
N ASN A 398 -23.87 -15.94 -21.27
CA ASN A 398 -24.94 -15.33 -22.05
C ASN A 398 -24.54 -15.00 -23.50
N GLY A 399 -23.42 -15.54 -24.00
CA GLY A 399 -23.01 -15.45 -25.40
C GLY A 399 -22.35 -14.13 -25.80
N LYS A 400 -21.88 -13.32 -24.84
CA LYS A 400 -21.22 -12.03 -25.10
C LYS A 400 -19.72 -12.24 -25.36
N GLU A 401 -19.13 -11.42 -26.22
CA GLU A 401 -17.67 -11.41 -26.42
C GLU A 401 -17.02 -10.69 -25.22
N VAL A 402 -16.46 -11.46 -24.29
CA VAL A 402 -15.81 -10.92 -23.09
C VAL A 402 -14.30 -11.00 -23.24
N THR A 403 -13.62 -9.86 -23.07
CA THR A 403 -12.16 -9.76 -23.04
C THR A 403 -11.69 -9.22 -21.70
N VAL A 404 -10.77 -9.92 -21.04
CA VAL A 404 -10.19 -9.50 -19.77
C VAL A 404 -8.69 -9.37 -19.92
N GLN A 405 -8.16 -8.17 -19.69
CA GLN A 405 -6.74 -7.98 -19.48
C GLN A 405 -6.43 -8.28 -18.01
N ILE A 406 -5.56 -9.24 -17.72
CA ILE A 406 -5.21 -9.62 -16.34
C ILE A 406 -3.69 -9.53 -16.12
N GLU A 407 -3.29 -8.88 -15.03
CA GLU A 407 -1.90 -8.82 -14.58
C GLU A 407 -1.61 -9.97 -13.60
N LEU A 408 -0.98 -11.04 -14.08
CA LEU A 408 -0.61 -12.19 -13.24
C LEU A 408 0.49 -11.83 -12.23
N GLN A 409 1.31 -10.82 -12.51
CA GLN A 409 2.41 -10.38 -11.66
C GLN A 409 2.00 -9.29 -10.65
N ALA A 410 0.70 -9.20 -10.33
CA ALA A 410 0.21 -8.27 -9.33
C ALA A 410 0.59 -8.76 -7.91
N ARG A 411 1.39 -7.95 -7.20
CA ARG A 411 1.91 -8.26 -5.87
C ARG A 411 0.82 -8.71 -4.90
N PHE A 412 1.08 -9.82 -4.19
CA PHE A 412 0.26 -10.42 -3.12
C PHE A 412 -1.03 -11.11 -3.55
N ASP A 413 -1.44 -10.93 -4.80
CA ASP A 413 -2.70 -11.45 -5.35
C ASP A 413 -2.45 -12.47 -6.47
N GLU A 414 -1.20 -12.94 -6.65
CA GLU A 414 -0.78 -13.79 -7.78
C GLU A 414 -1.59 -15.09 -7.81
N GLN A 415 -1.79 -15.73 -6.65
CA GLN A 415 -2.57 -16.97 -6.56
C GLN A 415 -4.05 -16.76 -6.93
N ALA A 416 -4.64 -15.64 -6.50
CA ALA A 416 -6.03 -15.32 -6.82
C ALA A 416 -6.20 -14.99 -8.30
N ASN A 417 -5.29 -14.20 -8.87
CA ASN A 417 -5.31 -13.83 -10.29
C ASN A 417 -5.09 -15.07 -11.19
N ILE A 418 -4.19 -15.99 -10.84
CA ILE A 418 -4.00 -17.26 -11.57
C ILE A 418 -5.26 -18.12 -11.52
N LYS A 419 -5.89 -18.24 -10.34
CA LYS A 419 -7.15 -18.98 -10.19
C LYS A 419 -8.25 -18.42 -11.08
N TYR A 420 -8.44 -17.09 -11.08
CA TYR A 420 -9.45 -16.45 -11.92
C TYR A 420 -9.12 -16.52 -13.41
N ALA A 421 -7.83 -16.43 -13.79
CA ALA A 421 -7.43 -16.63 -15.17
C ALA A 421 -7.87 -18.00 -15.70
N ASN A 422 -7.62 -19.07 -14.94
CA ASN A 422 -8.06 -20.41 -15.32
C ASN A 422 -9.59 -20.49 -15.46
N GLN A 423 -10.33 -19.96 -14.47
CA GLN A 423 -11.80 -19.92 -14.52
C GLN A 423 -12.34 -19.13 -15.73
N PHE A 424 -11.71 -18.00 -16.07
CA PHE A 424 -12.11 -17.21 -17.22
C PHE A 424 -11.89 -17.97 -18.54
N GLN A 425 -10.76 -18.68 -18.68
CA GLN A 425 -10.48 -19.48 -19.87
C GLN A 425 -11.47 -20.64 -20.04
N GLU A 426 -11.79 -21.34 -18.95
CA GLU A 426 -12.79 -22.42 -18.94
C GLU A 426 -14.17 -21.95 -19.45
N GLU A 427 -14.53 -20.70 -19.15
CA GLU A 427 -15.82 -20.10 -19.51
C GLU A 427 -15.78 -19.34 -20.84
N GLY A 428 -14.71 -19.48 -21.64
CA GLY A 428 -14.60 -18.90 -22.99
C GLY A 428 -14.27 -17.41 -23.03
N ILE A 429 -13.84 -16.81 -21.92
CA ILE A 429 -13.41 -15.41 -21.87
C ILE A 429 -12.03 -15.27 -22.52
N LYS A 430 -11.89 -14.30 -23.44
CA LYS A 430 -10.59 -13.97 -24.06
C LYS A 430 -9.70 -13.29 -23.03
N LEU A 431 -8.60 -13.94 -22.65
CA LEU A 431 -7.60 -13.34 -21.78
C LEU A 431 -6.48 -12.65 -22.55
N ILE A 432 -6.14 -11.45 -22.10
CA ILE A 432 -4.92 -10.75 -22.50
C ILE A 432 -4.00 -10.71 -21.27
N PHE A 433 -2.97 -11.55 -21.29
CA PHE A 433 -1.88 -11.46 -20.33
C PHE A 433 -1.02 -10.24 -20.67
N GLY A 434 -0.54 -9.51 -19.65
CA GLY A 434 0.14 -8.22 -19.81
C GLY A 434 1.23 -8.18 -20.90
N ILE A 435 1.64 -6.97 -21.29
CA ILE A 435 2.65 -6.78 -22.33
C ILE A 435 4.04 -7.08 -21.74
N PRO A 436 4.90 -7.89 -22.39
CA PRO A 436 6.25 -8.14 -21.91
C PRO A 436 7.02 -6.85 -21.64
N GLY A 437 7.43 -6.64 -20.39
CA GLY A 437 8.17 -5.46 -19.96
C GLY A 437 7.33 -4.22 -19.62
N LEU A 438 6.00 -4.26 -19.73
CA LEU A 438 5.09 -3.19 -19.33
C LEU A 438 3.99 -3.74 -18.43
N LYS A 439 3.93 -3.28 -17.17
CA LYS A 439 2.82 -3.61 -16.27
C LYS A 439 1.58 -2.79 -16.65
N VAL A 440 0.42 -3.44 -16.68
CA VAL A 440 -0.86 -2.74 -16.91
C VAL A 440 -1.45 -2.33 -15.56
N HIS A 441 -1.60 -1.03 -15.35
CA HIS A 441 -2.10 -0.46 -14.10
C HIS A 441 -3.27 0.53 -14.32
N THR A 442 -3.77 0.62 -15.55
CA THR A 442 -5.05 1.29 -15.83
C THR A 442 -6.25 0.46 -15.32
N LYS A 443 -7.37 1.14 -15.08
CA LYS A 443 -8.65 0.56 -14.64
C LYS A 443 -9.78 1.11 -15.48
N VAL A 444 -10.08 0.39 -16.56
CA VAL A 444 -11.07 0.78 -17.56
C VAL A 444 -11.99 -0.38 -17.90
N CYS A 445 -13.24 -0.05 -18.18
CA CYS A 445 -14.24 -0.93 -18.75
C CYS A 445 -14.82 -0.33 -20.02
N PHE A 446 -15.07 -1.19 -20.99
CA PHE A 446 -15.72 -0.88 -22.26
C PHE A 446 -16.84 -1.88 -22.50
N VAL A 447 -18.02 -1.40 -22.86
CA VAL A 447 -19.20 -2.17 -23.21
C VAL A 447 -19.71 -1.66 -24.56
N GLU A 448 -19.95 -2.58 -25.48
CA GLU A 448 -20.56 -2.29 -26.78
C GLU A 448 -21.97 -2.90 -26.81
N ARG A 449 -22.97 -2.05 -27.07
CA ARG A 449 -24.38 -2.37 -27.08
C ARG A 449 -24.98 -2.02 -28.44
N GLU A 450 -25.77 -2.92 -28.99
CA GLU A 450 -26.51 -2.72 -30.23
C GLU A 450 -27.83 -1.98 -29.95
N GLU A 451 -27.96 -0.76 -30.45
CA GLU A 451 -29.17 0.05 -30.37
C GLU A 451 -29.75 0.30 -31.76
N ASP A 452 -30.97 0.83 -31.85
CA ASP A 452 -31.71 0.97 -33.12
C ASP A 452 -30.95 1.84 -34.15
N GLN A 453 -30.11 2.76 -33.68
CA GLN A 453 -29.28 3.64 -34.52
C GLN A 453 -27.85 3.12 -34.75
N GLY A 454 -27.53 1.90 -34.30
CA GLY A 454 -26.23 1.25 -34.45
C GLY A 454 -25.55 0.92 -33.11
N LEU A 455 -24.25 0.66 -33.17
CA LEU A 455 -23.46 0.29 -32.00
C LEU A 455 -23.18 1.52 -31.14
N LYS A 456 -23.65 1.49 -29.90
CA LYS A 456 -23.36 2.48 -28.87
C LYS A 456 -22.41 1.90 -27.84
N ARG A 457 -21.63 2.79 -27.21
CA ARG A 457 -20.57 2.41 -26.29
C ARG A 457 -20.85 3.00 -24.92
N TYR A 458 -20.59 2.21 -23.91
CA TYR A 458 -20.68 2.57 -22.51
C TYR A 458 -19.40 2.12 -21.82
N GLY A 459 -19.06 2.71 -20.68
CA GLY A 459 -17.91 2.26 -19.93
C GLY A 459 -17.65 3.07 -18.69
N PHE A 460 -16.57 2.72 -18.02
CA PHE A 460 -16.07 3.50 -16.91
C PHE A 460 -14.54 3.55 -16.87
N ILE A 461 -14.00 4.64 -16.33
CA ILE A 461 -12.58 4.86 -16.08
C ILE A 461 -12.38 5.18 -14.60
N SER A 462 -11.46 4.48 -13.94
CA SER A 462 -11.22 4.61 -12.50
C SER A 462 -9.78 4.96 -12.16
N THR A 463 -9.59 5.68 -11.05
CA THR A 463 -8.28 5.86 -10.41
C THR A 463 -7.84 4.61 -9.63
N GLY A 464 -8.79 3.76 -9.25
CA GLY A 464 -8.63 2.63 -8.33
C GLY A 464 -8.92 1.27 -8.94
N ASN A 465 -8.60 0.21 -8.20
CA ASN A 465 -8.86 -1.18 -8.61
C ASN A 465 -10.33 -1.57 -8.43
N PHE A 466 -10.80 -2.53 -9.23
CA PHE A 466 -12.14 -3.10 -9.11
C PHE A 466 -12.20 -4.22 -8.05
N ASN A 467 -11.83 -3.87 -6.81
CA ASN A 467 -11.84 -4.78 -5.67
C ASN A 467 -12.75 -4.22 -4.56
N GLU A 468 -13.81 -4.96 -4.27
CA GLU A 468 -14.88 -4.60 -3.33
C GLU A 468 -14.37 -4.45 -1.89
N SER A 469 -13.29 -5.15 -1.54
CA SER A 469 -12.68 -5.07 -0.21
C SER A 469 -11.87 -3.80 -0.07
N THR A 470 -11.08 -3.44 -1.09
CA THR A 470 -10.28 -2.21 -1.05
C THR A 470 -11.14 -0.96 -1.20
N ALA A 471 -12.25 -1.03 -1.96
CA ALA A 471 -13.16 0.11 -2.16
C ALA A 471 -13.79 0.64 -0.85
N LYS A 472 -13.74 -0.12 0.25
CA LYS A 472 -14.22 0.32 1.58
C LYS A 472 -13.21 1.19 2.34
N ILE A 473 -11.95 1.18 1.92
CA ILE A 473 -10.85 1.84 2.63
C ILE A 473 -10.12 2.82 1.70
N TYR A 474 -10.09 2.55 0.40
CA TYR A 474 -9.40 3.36 -0.60
C TYR A 474 -10.33 4.42 -1.15
N THR A 475 -9.80 5.64 -1.23
CA THR A 475 -10.51 6.75 -1.87
C THR A 475 -10.25 6.74 -3.37
N ASP A 476 -11.28 6.55 -4.19
CA ASP A 476 -11.10 6.42 -5.64
C ASP A 476 -12.27 6.99 -6.43
N TYR A 477 -11.95 7.73 -7.50
CA TYR A 477 -12.94 8.20 -8.45
C TYR A 477 -13.16 7.16 -9.54
N THR A 478 -14.43 6.93 -9.89
CA THR A 478 -14.80 6.15 -11.08
C THR A 478 -15.83 6.94 -11.89
N LEU A 479 -15.43 7.35 -13.10
CA LEU A 479 -16.26 8.03 -14.08
C LEU A 479 -16.99 6.99 -14.93
N PHE A 480 -18.32 7.02 -14.96
CA PHE A 480 -19.17 6.30 -15.90
C PHE A 480 -19.56 7.24 -17.04
N THR A 481 -19.43 6.78 -18.29
CA THR A 481 -19.66 7.63 -19.46
C THR A 481 -20.18 6.85 -20.66
N ALA A 482 -20.96 7.54 -21.50
CA ALA A 482 -21.32 7.13 -22.86
C ALA A 482 -20.62 8.00 -23.94
N HIS A 483 -19.63 8.81 -23.55
CA HIS A 483 -18.94 9.72 -24.45
C HIS A 483 -18.14 8.96 -25.52
N ALA A 484 -18.64 8.99 -26.76
CA ALA A 484 -18.17 8.13 -27.86
C ALA A 484 -16.66 8.23 -28.11
N GLU A 485 -16.06 9.43 -28.11
CA GLU A 485 -14.63 9.59 -28.40
C GLU A 485 -13.73 9.16 -27.22
N ILE A 486 -14.17 9.27 -25.96
CA ILE A 486 -13.43 8.74 -24.80
C ILE A 486 -13.43 7.22 -24.89
N LEU A 487 -14.58 6.60 -25.13
CA LEU A 487 -14.70 5.14 -25.21
C LEU A 487 -14.02 4.55 -26.45
N LYS A 488 -13.92 5.33 -27.53
CA LYS A 488 -13.08 4.98 -28.69
C LYS A 488 -11.60 4.92 -28.31
N ASP A 489 -11.13 5.87 -27.51
CA ASP A 489 -9.77 5.82 -26.97
C ASP A 489 -9.59 4.68 -25.96
N VAL A 490 -10.58 4.37 -25.12
CA VAL A 490 -10.55 3.17 -24.25
C VAL A 490 -10.41 1.90 -25.09
N ASN A 491 -11.18 1.75 -26.17
CA ASN A 491 -11.03 0.58 -27.04
C ASN A 491 -9.62 0.50 -27.65
N ARG A 492 -9.03 1.64 -28.07
CA ARG A 492 -7.64 1.68 -28.56
C ARG A 492 -6.62 1.23 -27.51
N VAL A 493 -6.88 1.46 -26.23
CA VAL A 493 -6.03 0.93 -25.14
C VAL A 493 -6.07 -0.61 -25.14
N PHE A 494 -7.24 -1.22 -25.34
CA PHE A 494 -7.33 -2.67 -25.50
C PHE A 494 -6.66 -3.18 -26.79
N ASP A 495 -6.82 -2.46 -27.90
CA ASP A 495 -6.14 -2.79 -29.15
C ASP A 495 -4.61 -2.76 -28.97
N PHE A 496 -4.09 -1.82 -28.18
CA PHE A 496 -2.68 -1.75 -27.79
C PHE A 496 -2.23 -2.95 -26.94
N PHE A 497 -3.08 -3.49 -26.06
CA PHE A 497 -2.74 -4.70 -25.31
C PHE A 497 -2.59 -5.93 -26.23
N GLU A 498 -3.41 -6.02 -27.27
CA GLU A 498 -3.34 -7.12 -28.24
C GLU A 498 -2.18 -6.95 -29.21
N VAL A 499 -1.91 -5.72 -29.65
CA VAL A 499 -0.94 -5.41 -30.70
C VAL A 499 -0.03 -4.25 -30.27
N PRO A 500 0.90 -4.46 -29.32
CA PRO A 500 1.65 -3.39 -28.67
C PRO A 500 2.62 -2.63 -29.59
N TYR A 501 2.97 -3.19 -30.75
CA TYR A 501 3.82 -2.53 -31.75
C TYR A 501 3.07 -1.50 -32.61
N GLN A 502 1.73 -1.50 -32.60
CA GLN A 502 0.90 -0.51 -33.30
C GLN A 502 0.55 0.65 -32.35
N ILE A 503 1.39 1.69 -32.35
CA ILE A 503 1.13 2.87 -31.53
C ILE A 503 0.05 3.72 -32.19
N THR A 504 -1.13 3.78 -31.56
CA THR A 504 -2.22 4.66 -31.97
C THR A 504 -2.13 6.02 -31.28
N LYS A 505 -2.72 7.04 -31.92
CA LYS A 505 -2.91 8.36 -31.30
C LYS A 505 -4.22 8.36 -30.51
N TYR A 506 -4.11 8.71 -29.23
CA TYR A 506 -5.25 9.02 -28.38
C TYR A 506 -5.58 10.50 -28.53
N LYS A 507 -6.86 10.83 -28.64
CA LYS A 507 -7.34 12.22 -28.82
C LYS A 507 -7.68 12.87 -27.48
N HIS A 508 -8.24 12.09 -26.56
CA HIS A 508 -8.79 12.54 -25.29
C HIS A 508 -8.02 11.94 -24.11
N LEU A 509 -7.78 10.62 -24.13
CA LEU A 509 -7.09 9.95 -23.03
C LEU A 509 -5.58 10.25 -23.04
N ILE A 510 -5.02 10.38 -21.84
CA ILE A 510 -3.58 10.48 -21.62
C ILE A 510 -3.06 9.09 -21.27
N VAL A 511 -2.33 8.44 -22.19
CA VAL A 511 -1.93 7.04 -22.03
C VAL A 511 -0.41 6.92 -21.88
N SER A 512 0.03 6.31 -20.77
CA SER A 512 1.43 5.88 -20.58
C SER A 512 1.71 4.60 -21.37
N PRO A 513 2.96 4.36 -21.82
CA PRO A 513 4.15 5.17 -21.58
C PRO A 513 4.39 6.29 -22.61
N HIS A 514 3.49 6.44 -23.59
CA HIS A 514 3.78 7.23 -24.78
C HIS A 514 3.51 8.74 -24.63
N TYR A 515 2.46 9.13 -23.91
CA TYR A 515 1.94 10.50 -23.97
C TYR A 515 1.97 11.26 -22.65
N THR A 516 1.93 10.57 -21.50
CA THR A 516 1.79 11.16 -20.16
C THR A 516 2.75 12.31 -19.90
N LYS A 517 4.06 12.08 -20.09
CA LYS A 517 5.07 13.11 -19.88
C LYS A 517 4.86 14.32 -20.79
N THR A 518 4.65 14.07 -22.08
CA THR A 518 4.54 15.12 -23.10
C THR A 518 3.28 15.97 -22.88
N VAL A 519 2.14 15.34 -22.56
CA VAL A 519 0.88 16.05 -22.32
C VAL A 519 0.95 16.90 -21.06
N PHE A 520 1.40 16.34 -19.93
CA PHE A 520 1.52 17.12 -18.70
C PHE A 520 2.56 18.24 -18.80
N THR A 521 3.69 18.01 -19.49
CA THR A 521 4.67 19.07 -19.75
C THR A 521 4.03 20.23 -20.52
N LYS A 522 3.24 19.94 -21.57
CA LYS A 522 2.53 20.96 -22.36
C LYS A 522 1.46 21.72 -21.57
N LEU A 523 0.75 21.03 -20.67
CA LEU A 523 -0.23 21.67 -19.79
C LEU A 523 0.48 22.63 -18.82
N ILE A 524 1.63 22.23 -18.25
CA ILE A 524 2.46 23.10 -17.43
C ILE A 524 3.04 24.28 -18.24
N ASP A 525 3.49 24.03 -19.47
CA ASP A 525 3.97 25.08 -20.39
C ASP A 525 2.91 26.14 -20.69
N THR A 526 1.65 25.72 -20.79
CA THR A 526 0.51 26.64 -20.97
C THR A 526 0.38 27.56 -19.75
N GLU A 527 0.44 27.02 -18.54
CA GLU A 527 0.40 27.83 -17.32
C GLU A 527 1.61 28.76 -17.19
N ILE A 528 2.80 28.30 -17.57
CA ILE A 528 4.02 29.13 -17.64
C ILE A 528 3.82 30.32 -18.58
N ALA A 529 3.26 30.08 -19.76
CA ALA A 529 2.98 31.13 -20.73
C ALA A 529 1.94 32.12 -20.21
N ASN A 530 0.87 31.63 -19.57
CA ASN A 530 -0.15 32.45 -18.94
C ASN A 530 0.46 33.37 -17.86
N ALA A 531 1.25 32.82 -16.95
CA ALA A 531 1.90 33.59 -15.88
C ALA A 531 2.84 34.68 -16.42
N LYS A 532 3.66 34.35 -17.44
CA LYS A 532 4.55 35.32 -18.10
C LYS A 532 3.79 36.45 -18.80
N ASN A 533 2.57 36.18 -19.27
CA ASN A 533 1.69 37.18 -19.87
C ASN A 533 0.82 37.93 -18.85
N GLY A 534 0.99 37.68 -17.54
CA GLY A 534 0.18 38.29 -16.48
C GLY A 534 -1.26 37.76 -16.39
N LEU A 535 -1.55 36.62 -17.02
CA LEU A 535 -2.86 35.95 -16.96
C LEU A 535 -2.96 35.02 -15.73
N PRO A 536 -4.17 34.74 -15.21
CA PRO A 536 -4.41 33.72 -14.21
C PRO A 536 -3.77 32.38 -14.58
N ALA A 537 -2.86 31.90 -13.73
CA ALA A 537 -2.10 30.68 -13.95
C ALA A 537 -1.91 29.92 -12.63
N TYR A 538 -2.47 28.71 -12.57
CA TYR A 538 -2.37 27.86 -11.39
C TYR A 538 -2.41 26.38 -11.74
N ILE A 539 -1.82 25.57 -10.85
CA ILE A 539 -1.78 24.11 -10.97
C ILE A 539 -2.19 23.52 -9.63
N LYS A 540 -3.15 22.59 -9.62
CA LYS A 540 -3.53 21.83 -8.44
C LYS A 540 -3.39 20.34 -8.71
N ILE A 541 -2.68 19.63 -7.85
CA ILE A 541 -2.32 18.23 -8.07
C ILE A 541 -2.60 17.42 -6.82
N LYS A 542 -3.33 16.32 -6.93
CA LYS A 542 -3.50 15.31 -5.88
C LYS A 542 -2.99 13.98 -6.42
N MET A 543 -2.08 13.31 -5.72
CA MET A 543 -1.62 11.97 -6.09
C MET A 543 -0.97 11.24 -4.91
N ASN A 544 -0.54 9.99 -5.13
CA ASN A 544 0.03 9.17 -4.07
C ASN A 544 1.54 9.31 -3.96
N SER A 545 2.25 9.47 -5.07
CA SER A 545 3.71 9.57 -5.05
C SER A 545 4.26 10.39 -6.21
N PHE A 546 5.28 11.20 -5.93
CA PHE A 546 5.93 12.07 -6.90
C PHE A 546 7.46 11.91 -6.82
N THR A 547 8.05 11.17 -7.76
CA THR A 547 9.48 10.83 -7.77
C THR A 547 10.20 11.18 -9.08
N SER A 548 9.47 11.55 -10.13
CA SER A 548 10.09 11.89 -11.42
C SER A 548 10.79 13.25 -11.36
N TYR A 549 12.12 13.26 -11.26
CA TYR A 549 12.91 14.51 -11.23
C TYR A 549 12.65 15.42 -12.44
N LYS A 550 12.39 14.84 -13.63
CA LYS A 550 12.06 15.63 -14.84
C LYS A 550 10.76 16.41 -14.68
N MET A 551 9.77 15.84 -14.00
CA MET A 551 8.50 16.51 -13.70
C MET A 551 8.67 17.50 -12.52
N VAL A 552 9.52 17.18 -11.52
CA VAL A 552 9.89 18.11 -10.44
C VAL A 552 10.53 19.37 -11.03
N ASP A 553 11.52 19.22 -11.92
CA ASP A 553 12.18 20.33 -12.61
C ASP A 553 11.18 21.20 -13.36
N LYS A 554 10.16 20.58 -13.97
CA LYS A 554 9.13 21.29 -14.70
C LYS A 554 8.22 22.12 -13.79
N LEU A 555 7.91 21.62 -12.59
CA LEU A 555 7.19 22.42 -11.59
C LEU A 555 8.06 23.54 -11.00
N TYR A 556 9.36 23.32 -10.79
CA TYR A 556 10.28 24.40 -10.39
C TYR A 556 10.40 25.48 -11.47
N GLU A 557 10.39 25.11 -12.76
CA GLU A 557 10.28 26.08 -13.86
C GLU A 557 8.98 26.88 -13.80
N ALA A 558 7.84 26.22 -13.55
CA ALA A 558 6.54 26.87 -13.41
C ALA A 558 6.50 27.84 -12.23
N SER A 559 7.03 27.43 -11.08
CA SER A 559 7.15 28.28 -9.90
C SER A 559 7.99 29.53 -10.20
N ARG A 560 9.16 29.39 -10.84
CA ARG A 560 9.99 30.53 -11.24
C ARG A 560 9.32 31.47 -12.24
N ALA A 561 8.36 30.97 -13.02
CA ALA A 561 7.58 31.79 -13.95
C ALA A 561 6.39 32.51 -13.27
N GLY A 562 6.13 32.26 -11.97
CA GLY A 562 5.04 32.87 -11.21
C GLY A 562 3.76 32.04 -11.11
N VAL A 563 3.76 30.79 -11.63
CA VAL A 563 2.59 29.91 -11.54
C VAL A 563 2.37 29.47 -10.09
N LYS A 564 1.13 29.59 -9.58
CA LYS A 564 0.76 29.13 -8.23
C LYS A 564 0.45 27.64 -8.23
N ILE A 565 1.11 26.85 -7.38
CA ILE A 565 1.02 25.39 -7.40
C ILE A 565 0.63 24.86 -6.02
N GLN A 566 -0.45 24.08 -5.95
CA GLN A 566 -0.92 23.40 -4.73
C GLN A 566 -0.90 21.89 -4.92
N MET A 567 -0.30 21.16 -3.98
CA MET A 567 -0.08 19.73 -4.10
C MET A 567 -0.55 18.95 -2.87
N ILE A 568 -1.33 17.89 -3.08
CA ILE A 568 -1.73 16.94 -2.04
C ILE A 568 -1.07 15.60 -2.35
N ILE A 569 0.03 15.29 -1.66
CA ILE A 569 0.83 14.08 -1.88
C ILE A 569 0.84 13.22 -0.62
N ARG A 570 0.16 12.08 -0.64
CA ARG A 570 0.11 11.19 0.54
C ARG A 570 1.47 10.56 0.85
N GLY A 571 2.07 9.94 -0.15
CA GLY A 571 3.28 9.12 0.00
C GLY A 571 4.57 9.90 -0.24
N ILE A 572 5.38 9.37 -1.15
CA ILE A 572 6.70 9.92 -1.49
C ILE A 572 6.52 11.24 -2.24
N CYS A 573 7.26 12.26 -1.85
CA CYS A 573 7.42 13.49 -2.62
C CYS A 573 8.91 13.84 -2.69
N CYS A 574 9.49 13.85 -3.88
CA CYS A 574 10.89 14.26 -4.11
C CYS A 574 11.05 15.77 -4.31
N LEU A 575 9.94 16.50 -4.45
CA LEU A 575 9.92 17.96 -4.57
C LEU A 575 10.05 18.61 -3.18
N VAL A 576 10.87 19.66 -3.09
CA VAL A 576 11.01 20.50 -1.89
C VAL A 576 10.26 21.82 -2.13
N PRO A 577 9.11 22.06 -1.47
CA PRO A 577 8.31 23.28 -1.65
C PRO A 577 8.86 24.46 -0.84
N GLY A 578 8.48 25.69 -1.22
CA GLY A 578 8.72 26.90 -0.44
C GLY A 578 10.13 27.50 -0.51
N VAL A 579 11.02 27.02 -1.39
CA VAL A 579 12.41 27.51 -1.48
C VAL A 579 12.47 28.77 -2.37
N PRO A 580 12.96 29.92 -1.85
CA PRO A 580 13.08 31.16 -2.62
C PRO A 580 13.82 30.98 -3.95
N GLY A 581 13.26 31.54 -5.04
CA GLY A 581 13.85 31.42 -6.38
C GLY A 581 13.81 30.02 -7.01
N MET A 582 13.20 29.02 -6.37
CA MET A 582 13.02 27.66 -6.90
C MET A 582 11.56 27.21 -6.84
N SER A 583 10.98 27.17 -5.64
CA SER A 583 9.67 26.59 -5.34
C SER A 583 8.82 27.46 -4.42
N GLU A 584 9.12 28.76 -4.33
CA GLU A 584 8.39 29.75 -3.52
C GLU A 584 6.89 29.87 -3.86
N ASN A 585 6.48 29.48 -5.06
CA ASN A 585 5.08 29.44 -5.49
C ASN A 585 4.46 28.03 -5.39
N ILE A 586 5.15 27.08 -4.76
CA ILE A 586 4.70 25.70 -4.58
C ILE A 586 4.41 25.45 -3.11
N GLU A 587 3.18 25.06 -2.81
CA GLU A 587 2.75 24.57 -1.52
C GLU A 587 2.35 23.10 -1.64
N ALA A 588 2.76 22.28 -0.66
CA ALA A 588 2.42 20.87 -0.64
C ALA A 588 2.03 20.40 0.75
N ILE A 589 0.97 19.59 0.82
CA ILE A 589 0.51 18.92 2.03
C ILE A 589 0.38 17.41 1.82
N SER A 590 0.36 16.67 2.91
CA SER A 590 0.09 15.24 2.97
C SER A 590 -1.07 14.96 3.91
N VAL A 591 -2.06 14.21 3.46
CA VAL A 591 -3.18 13.77 4.30
C VAL A 591 -3.06 12.25 4.50
N VAL A 592 -2.90 11.84 5.75
CA VAL A 592 -2.93 10.44 6.20
C VAL A 592 -3.98 10.36 7.30
N ASP A 593 -4.99 9.53 7.09
CA ASP A 593 -6.15 9.43 7.97
C ASP A 593 -6.82 8.04 7.82
N LYS A 594 -8.04 7.86 8.33
CA LYS A 594 -8.85 6.61 8.32
C LYS A 594 -8.87 5.92 6.96
N PHE A 595 -9.18 6.66 5.90
CA PHE A 595 -9.17 6.16 4.53
C PHE A 595 -7.82 6.38 3.86
N LEU A 596 -7.47 5.45 2.97
CA LEU A 596 -6.28 5.53 2.17
C LEU A 596 -6.51 6.51 1.01
N GLU A 597 -5.91 7.70 1.11
CA GLU A 597 -5.86 8.67 0.01
C GLU A 597 -5.23 8.01 -1.23
N HIS A 598 -6.03 7.74 -2.25
CA HIS A 598 -5.62 7.03 -3.46
C HIS A 598 -5.92 7.70 -4.82
N PRO A 599 -6.80 8.73 -4.94
CA PRO A 599 -7.12 9.24 -6.27
C PRO A 599 -5.97 10.09 -6.81
N ARG A 600 -5.81 10.12 -8.14
CA ARG A 600 -4.93 11.08 -8.81
C ARG A 600 -5.77 12.07 -9.60
N VAL A 601 -5.63 13.34 -9.26
CA VAL A 601 -6.35 14.47 -9.85
C VAL A 601 -5.36 15.54 -10.28
N PHE A 602 -5.52 16.06 -11.49
CA PHE A 602 -4.69 17.13 -12.04
C PHE A 602 -5.59 18.23 -12.58
N ILE A 603 -5.38 19.46 -12.10
CA ILE A 603 -6.15 20.65 -12.47
C ILE A 603 -5.16 21.71 -12.94
N PHE A 604 -5.39 22.22 -14.15
CA PHE A 604 -4.60 23.30 -14.76
C PHE A 604 -5.52 24.49 -14.99
N GLY A 605 -5.17 25.67 -14.47
CA GLY A 605 -6.05 26.83 -14.41
C GLY A 605 -6.47 27.36 -15.78
N ASN A 606 -5.58 27.32 -16.76
CA ASN A 606 -5.85 27.59 -18.17
C ASN A 606 -6.64 28.89 -18.36
N ASN A 607 -6.15 29.98 -17.75
CA ASN A 607 -6.79 31.30 -17.76
C ASN A 607 -8.25 31.26 -17.25
N ASP A 608 -8.43 30.74 -16.03
CA ASP A 608 -9.71 30.53 -15.35
C ASP A 608 -10.75 29.66 -16.09
N ASN A 609 -10.31 28.88 -17.08
CA ASN A 609 -11.09 27.80 -17.67
C ASN A 609 -10.43 26.45 -17.39
N PRO A 610 -10.58 25.92 -16.16
CA PRO A 610 -9.74 24.85 -15.66
C PRO A 610 -9.92 23.54 -16.43
N LYS A 611 -8.80 22.90 -16.77
CA LYS A 611 -8.76 21.54 -17.31
C LYS A 611 -8.54 20.55 -16.18
N VAL A 612 -9.50 19.64 -16.00
CA VAL A 612 -9.50 18.66 -14.89
C VAL A 612 -9.33 17.26 -15.45
N TYR A 613 -8.44 16.48 -14.83
CA TYR A 613 -8.14 15.11 -15.19
C TYR A 613 -8.14 14.21 -13.95
N ILE A 614 -8.70 13.00 -14.09
CA ILE A 614 -8.46 11.89 -13.16
C ILE A 614 -7.45 10.92 -13.79
N SER A 615 -6.67 10.18 -13.00
CA SER A 615 -5.73 9.20 -13.55
C SER A 615 -5.45 8.01 -12.65
N SER A 616 -5.01 6.91 -13.25
CA SER A 616 -4.35 5.81 -12.55
C SER A 616 -2.86 6.07 -12.27
N ALA A 617 -2.25 7.05 -12.95
CA ALA A 617 -0.83 7.36 -12.88
C ALA A 617 -0.47 8.37 -11.77
N ASP A 618 0.51 7.99 -10.95
CA ASP A 618 1.34 8.90 -10.19
C ASP A 618 2.44 9.51 -11.08
N TRP A 619 3.10 10.59 -10.63
CA TRP A 619 4.29 11.14 -11.31
C TRP A 619 5.58 10.46 -10.84
N MET A 620 5.63 9.14 -10.99
CA MET A 620 6.85 8.33 -10.85
C MET A 620 7.35 7.89 -12.21
N THR A 621 8.66 7.72 -12.37
CA THR A 621 9.27 7.28 -13.63
C THR A 621 8.62 5.99 -14.14
N ARG A 622 8.36 5.01 -13.25
CA ARG A 622 7.68 3.76 -13.63
C ARG A 622 6.27 3.96 -14.19
N ASN A 623 5.48 4.89 -13.65
CA ASN A 623 4.12 5.12 -14.13
C ASN A 623 4.09 5.89 -15.45
N ILE A 624 5.06 6.79 -15.64
CA ILE A 624 5.14 7.63 -16.84
C ILE A 624 5.76 6.87 -18.01
N ASP A 625 6.83 6.10 -17.77
CA ASP A 625 7.69 5.56 -18.83
C ASP A 625 7.62 4.02 -18.98
N TYR A 626 7.16 3.28 -17.96
CA TYR A 626 7.29 1.81 -17.90
C TYR A 626 6.00 1.04 -17.55
N ARG A 627 4.86 1.73 -17.53
CA ARG A 627 3.54 1.13 -17.26
C ARG A 627 2.51 1.63 -18.25
N VAL A 628 1.45 0.85 -18.42
CA VAL A 628 0.24 1.31 -19.11
C VAL A 628 -0.71 1.90 -18.07
N GLU A 629 -0.90 3.20 -18.16
CA GLU A 629 -1.75 4.01 -17.27
C GLU A 629 -2.67 4.86 -18.13
N VAL A 630 -3.83 5.25 -17.59
CA VAL A 630 -4.79 6.12 -18.28
C VAL A 630 -5.10 7.32 -17.39
N GLY A 631 -5.00 8.52 -17.98
CA GLY A 631 -5.60 9.76 -17.51
C GLY A 631 -6.80 10.11 -18.38
N CYS A 632 -7.91 10.51 -17.75
CA CYS A 632 -9.15 10.87 -18.40
C CYS A 632 -9.50 12.34 -18.11
N PRO A 633 -9.77 13.17 -19.14
CA PRO A 633 -10.33 14.50 -18.93
C PRO A 633 -11.77 14.39 -18.43
N ILE A 634 -12.19 15.37 -17.62
CA ILE A 634 -13.58 15.51 -17.15
C ILE A 634 -14.25 16.63 -17.94
N TYR A 635 -15.23 16.25 -18.78
CA TYR A 635 -15.96 17.20 -19.64
C TYR A 635 -17.29 17.67 -19.04
N ASP A 636 -18.00 16.80 -18.32
CA ASP A 636 -19.22 17.19 -17.62
C ASP A 636 -18.89 18.26 -16.56
N GLU A 637 -19.54 19.43 -16.66
CA GLU A 637 -19.25 20.56 -15.78
C GLU A 637 -19.66 20.30 -14.33
N GLY A 638 -20.71 19.51 -14.09
CA GLY A 638 -21.16 19.16 -12.75
C GLY A 638 -20.15 18.23 -12.04
N ILE A 639 -19.64 17.24 -12.76
CA ILE A 639 -18.57 16.37 -12.28
C ILE A 639 -17.25 17.15 -12.12
N LYS A 640 -16.95 18.05 -13.05
CA LYS A 640 -15.76 18.90 -12.97
C LYS A 640 -15.78 19.72 -11.68
N GLN A 641 -16.92 20.37 -11.38
CA GLN A 641 -17.10 21.13 -10.16
C GLN A 641 -16.96 20.24 -8.91
N GLU A 642 -17.52 19.04 -8.92
CA GLU A 642 -17.39 18.10 -7.80
C GLU A 642 -15.93 17.72 -7.51
N VAL A 643 -15.11 17.50 -8.55
CA VAL A 643 -13.68 17.21 -8.39
C VAL A 643 -12.92 18.43 -7.86
N LEU A 644 -13.28 19.64 -8.30
CA LEU A 644 -12.70 20.90 -7.80
C LEU A 644 -13.02 21.12 -6.31
N ASP A 645 -14.28 20.90 -5.92
CA ASP A 645 -14.74 20.99 -4.54
C ASP A 645 -14.04 19.95 -3.66
N GLY A 646 -13.95 18.70 -4.14
CA GLY A 646 -13.25 17.63 -3.44
C GLY A 646 -11.77 17.92 -3.22
N PHE A 647 -11.09 18.51 -4.21
CA PHE A 647 -9.73 19.00 -4.04
C PHE A 647 -9.67 20.13 -2.99
N SER A 648 -10.57 21.11 -3.07
CA SER A 648 -10.62 22.27 -2.16
C SER A 648 -10.85 21.85 -0.71
N ILE A 649 -11.78 20.92 -0.46
CA ILE A 649 -12.02 20.34 0.87
C ILE A 649 -10.76 19.62 1.37
N SER A 650 -10.13 18.80 0.52
CA SER A 650 -8.87 18.10 0.87
C SER A 650 -7.73 19.07 1.18
N TRP A 651 -7.62 20.17 0.43
CA TRP A 651 -6.56 21.18 0.60
C TRP A 651 -6.69 21.96 1.91
N ARG A 652 -7.94 22.20 2.35
CA ARG A 652 -8.25 22.92 3.59
C ARG A 652 -8.12 22.08 4.86
N ASP A 653 -7.69 20.82 4.76
CA ASP A 653 -7.51 19.97 5.94
C ASP A 653 -6.46 20.57 6.90
N ASN A 654 -6.90 20.97 8.08
CA ASN A 654 -6.08 21.51 9.18
C ASN A 654 -6.16 20.63 10.45
N VAL A 655 -6.60 19.38 10.31
CA VAL A 655 -6.69 18.38 11.39
C VAL A 655 -5.66 17.26 11.16
N LYS A 656 -5.66 16.69 9.95
CA LYS A 656 -4.84 15.57 9.48
C LYS A 656 -3.87 15.97 8.37
N GLY A 657 -3.99 17.16 7.79
CA GLY A 657 -3.00 17.73 6.88
C GLY A 657 -1.65 17.89 7.57
N ARG A 658 -0.57 17.45 6.93
CA ARG A 658 0.83 17.76 7.28
C ARG A 658 1.47 18.55 6.17
N VAL A 659 2.29 19.54 6.49
CA VAL A 659 3.01 20.33 5.49
C VAL A 659 4.29 19.59 5.05
N PHE A 660 4.60 19.67 3.76
CA PHE A 660 5.96 19.40 3.30
C PHE A 660 6.78 20.69 3.50
N SER A 661 7.90 20.59 4.21
CA SER A 661 8.82 21.69 4.51
C SER A 661 10.26 21.25 4.22
N ASP A 662 11.17 22.22 4.14
CA ASP A 662 12.62 22.03 4.11
C ASP A 662 13.16 21.31 5.36
N LYS A 663 12.49 21.47 6.51
CA LYS A 663 12.81 20.78 7.77
C LYS A 663 12.44 19.30 7.78
N HIS A 664 11.54 18.89 6.88
CA HIS A 664 11.05 17.52 6.78
C HIS A 664 10.49 16.93 8.09
N ASP A 665 9.86 17.76 8.92
CA ASP A 665 9.41 17.43 10.28
C ASP A 665 7.98 16.85 10.35
N ASN A 666 7.30 16.68 9.21
CA ASN A 666 5.91 16.24 9.13
C ASN A 666 4.98 17.05 10.05
N ALA A 667 5.24 18.36 10.20
CA ALA A 667 4.40 19.22 11.03
C ALA A 667 2.95 19.23 10.53
N TYR A 668 2.00 19.16 11.47
CA TYR A 668 0.58 19.34 11.13
C TYR A 668 0.37 20.74 10.54
N LYS A 669 -0.51 20.83 9.54
CA LYS A 669 -0.97 22.10 8.99
C LYS A 669 -1.85 22.77 10.04
N LEU A 670 -1.40 23.91 10.55
CA LEU A 670 -2.12 24.70 11.52
C LEU A 670 -2.45 26.06 10.88
N ASP A 671 -3.71 26.45 10.97
CA ASP A 671 -4.19 27.76 10.57
C ASP A 671 -5.26 28.25 11.56
N ASN A 672 -5.67 29.52 11.43
CA ASN A 672 -6.69 30.13 12.29
C ASN A 672 -8.13 29.88 11.78
N LEU A 673 -8.31 28.94 10.85
CA LEU A 673 -9.62 28.63 10.28
C LEU A 673 -10.34 27.59 11.15
N PRO A 674 -11.68 27.43 11.00
CA PRO A 674 -12.42 26.35 11.63
C PRO A 674 -11.78 24.99 11.33
N LYS A 675 -11.81 24.08 12.31
CA LYS A 675 -11.27 22.73 12.13
C LYS A 675 -12.03 22.00 11.02
N LEU A 676 -11.30 21.49 10.05
CA LEU A 676 -11.79 20.73 8.91
C LEU A 676 -10.94 19.47 8.76
N ARG A 677 -11.59 18.30 8.89
CA ARG A 677 -11.00 16.98 8.61
C ARG A 677 -11.57 16.48 7.30
N SER A 678 -10.77 16.45 6.25
CA SER A 678 -11.25 16.38 4.87
C SER A 678 -12.07 15.14 4.57
N GLN A 679 -11.71 13.98 5.12
CA GLN A 679 -12.43 12.73 4.84
C GLN A 679 -13.87 12.76 5.37
N PHE A 680 -14.09 13.37 6.53
CA PHE A 680 -15.42 13.49 7.11
C PHE A 680 -16.20 14.63 6.44
N ALA A 681 -15.54 15.76 6.18
CA ALA A 681 -16.14 16.87 5.43
C ALA A 681 -16.54 16.47 3.99
N LEU A 682 -15.79 15.59 3.33
CA LEU A 682 -16.15 15.02 2.03
C LEU A 682 -17.40 14.15 2.13
N TYR A 683 -17.50 13.33 3.17
CA TYR A 683 -18.71 12.53 3.40
C TYR A 683 -19.94 13.42 3.61
N ASP A 684 -19.82 14.45 4.45
CA ASP A 684 -20.89 15.41 4.71
C ASP A 684 -21.28 16.18 3.45
N TYR A 685 -20.31 16.62 2.64
CA TYR A 685 -20.56 17.25 1.34
C TYR A 685 -21.40 16.35 0.40
N TYR A 686 -21.09 15.05 0.33
CA TYR A 686 -21.88 14.13 -0.48
C TYR A 686 -23.26 13.85 0.10
N LYS A 687 -23.39 13.88 1.43
CA LYS A 687 -24.67 13.72 2.11
C LYS A 687 -25.58 14.93 1.84
N GLU A 688 -25.08 16.14 1.99
CA GLU A 688 -25.80 17.39 1.71
C GLU A 688 -26.26 17.45 0.24
N LYS A 689 -25.42 16.98 -0.69
CA LYS A 689 -25.77 16.87 -2.12
C LYS A 689 -26.94 15.92 -2.41
N LEU A 690 -27.29 15.01 -1.50
CA LEU A 690 -28.48 14.16 -1.64
C LEU A 690 -29.76 14.86 -1.14
N GLU A 691 -29.63 15.85 -0.28
CA GLU A 691 -30.76 16.53 0.39
C GLU A 691 -31.29 17.73 -0.40
N GLY A 692 -30.41 18.45 -1.12
CA GLY A 692 -30.78 19.47 -2.11
C GLY A 692 -30.59 18.94 -3.51
#